data_AF-A0A4Y9TDV0-F1
#
_entry.id   AF-A0A4Y9TDV0-F1
#
_cell.length_a   1.000
_cell.length_b   1.000
_cell.length_c   1.000
_cell.angle_alpha   90.00
_cell.angle_beta   90.00
_cell.angle_gamma   90.00
#
_symmetry.space_group_name_H-M   'P 1'
#
loop_
_entity.id
_entity.type
_entity.pdbx_description
1 polymer ?
#
loop_
_entity_poly.entity_id
_entity_poly.type
_entity_poly.pdbx_seq_one_letter_code
_entity_poly.pdbx_strand_id
1 'polypeptide(L)'
;MTSAEVTSRLAPESQVSLESFLLQNGLKVPTSLDALGELVKTLNQKAALHPLGNLGGGLSWPVPMTTEGRQSIADFLQSNNTSLAGLPLADASKGALAYLLSGSPTTAADLQAPRTALQQLLDTPKAQALGQALQTHLKGASSGTSIYDYLLTAIQVGLDPESLTGPVRNAVAGFQLDAQAQWGQHASVIVDRLSQHLIDSGRATTQTAKFAAHLLLSRTAPQYLVKDLPASVTYGSIAWSQLTIEVAKLEAQAPGSVQNMSYAQVLLAAEGMALADDRVQREVLRDWAVVNGVLESAEQVPGDAQIERIRIHYNSKLEALTHVSTQLQTPFPSRKAIALYCLKQEFPDHDPQIFEQKVLQKRFGNTRRGDPTLRSMLDIAMEGDKLQSGFRWESSRSLVPMTAFNAYCRSERFHVVDVFNTQYKEALESQSEGHAGMVKYLLSKLPLEDRKNLEFGKIEFLHTNDYKVAMDILSPLTLEKRGHTLHVKTTRNGEVNIYEIDTHKASIEKQNYLSNKFSEPYSREKLDTRTANIISRTELFDPYNGERANQTGGWVGADHTAEWTGADYTPYSYGGSRTKLIADAFVKSLDLGNEDLLNYAKGATSYDKARQVNAAIGEFFLNLIPFRSAIVNFKNGQVGDGLFDLGVDIIGLVTLGAGKAAQASKALAKGAQSISAAGKAAKVAKFIGVTALEALNPVGGAGDALMGATKLAGKGLAKTGEWLNKFKGASGSYDLLKAASKTYDVAALGTYKIAEQTVGGSAVFREGKWYGYDAINHRPYGPALKDFTPKVAALEGEIKAFADSWFGKMIGSVLAPPANNPNYRRDFMAAVANAKTEDKAAYILGQNNVKPDAIYGYSTALSIEDLKRLAVAERRTPAELGSLVKRIDELEALPERFKSAREAAQIVDADMFKKGYDSGNPERIREFSDTLTNYQLAELAIAPGRTSEEFGQLVKYLENRRIKVSQENFKEFAAEITAAGGKATPIPQGYYLSQVSPLSGGECAALSNVMAAAVRHRKQDTFIKNLYVAMVPTLSPGDIAQLRKTDPVNAGIQELKASKVAKFNDQISQLQEILGGQFHHGMQARQVPYTQIISELAGARTSKTLLINGPDHGFTAGVVISNGKKEWFYFDPNYGKATFSTEAQMSAALESTLKSGRTKYLLAHFGQNPQVPEYKISVFEEPALNSVTATVPGSVQDLFLTDL
;
A
#
# COMPACT_ATOMS: atom_id res chain seq x y z
N MET A 1 -22.75 -7.92 -3.35
CA MET A 1 -22.45 -9.37 -3.41
C MET A 1 -23.73 -10.06 -3.87
N THR A 2 -23.75 -10.67 -5.04
CA THR A 2 -24.82 -11.60 -5.39
C THR A 2 -24.59 -12.91 -4.63
N SER A 3 -25.68 -13.58 -4.29
CA SER A 3 -25.75 -14.77 -3.44
C SER A 3 -24.91 -15.99 -3.90
N ALA A 4 -24.21 -15.92 -5.04
CA ALA A 4 -23.63 -17.08 -5.71
C ALA A 4 -22.21 -17.47 -5.25
N GLU A 5 -21.36 -16.53 -4.85
CA GLU A 5 -19.99 -16.88 -4.38
C GLU A 5 -19.94 -17.29 -2.90
N VAL A 6 -20.90 -16.85 -2.08
CA VAL A 6 -21.03 -17.28 -0.68
C VAL A 6 -21.59 -18.71 -0.58
N THR A 7 -22.37 -19.17 -1.57
CA THR A 7 -23.02 -20.49 -1.56
C THR A 7 -22.13 -21.66 -2.00
N SER A 8 -20.88 -21.46 -2.42
CA SER A 8 -20.04 -22.59 -2.87
C SER A 8 -19.42 -23.41 -1.72
N ARG A 9 -19.56 -22.99 -0.45
CA ARG A 9 -19.02 -23.73 0.72
C ARG A 9 -20.03 -24.02 1.82
N LEU A 10 -21.27 -23.54 1.71
CA LEU A 10 -22.34 -23.79 2.67
C LEU A 10 -23.67 -23.91 1.91
N ALA A 11 -24.44 -24.96 2.21
CA ALA A 11 -25.75 -25.18 1.62
C ALA A 11 -26.68 -23.96 1.92
N PRO A 12 -27.64 -23.61 1.04
CA PRO A 12 -28.38 -22.35 1.09
C PRO A 12 -29.23 -22.04 2.34
N GLU A 13 -29.16 -22.83 3.41
CA GLU A 13 -29.95 -22.67 4.64
C GLU A 13 -29.17 -22.94 5.95
N SER A 14 -27.85 -23.14 5.91
CA SER A 14 -27.08 -23.44 7.12
C SER A 14 -26.88 -22.19 7.99
N GLN A 15 -27.48 -22.16 9.18
CA GLN A 15 -27.14 -21.18 10.22
C GLN A 15 -25.73 -21.48 10.76
N VAL A 16 -24.79 -20.56 10.55
CA VAL A 16 -23.45 -20.60 11.16
C VAL A 16 -23.37 -19.56 12.27
N SER A 17 -22.63 -19.88 13.33
CA SER A 17 -22.36 -18.91 14.39
C SER A 17 -21.60 -17.71 13.84
N LEU A 18 -21.83 -16.51 14.41
CA LEU A 18 -21.09 -15.30 14.03
C LEU A 18 -19.58 -15.50 14.20
N GLU A 19 -19.15 -16.22 15.23
CA GLU A 19 -17.75 -16.58 15.45
C GLU A 19 -17.19 -17.43 14.30
N SER A 20 -17.89 -18.49 13.89
CA SER A 20 -17.48 -19.32 12.76
C SER A 20 -17.46 -18.54 11.45
N PHE A 21 -18.43 -17.64 11.24
CA PHE A 21 -18.48 -16.76 10.09
C PHE A 21 -17.27 -15.81 10.04
N LEU A 22 -16.91 -15.18 11.17
CA LEU A 22 -15.75 -14.30 11.26
C LEU A 22 -14.45 -15.06 10.99
N LEU A 23 -14.24 -16.20 11.67
CA LEU A 23 -13.03 -17.01 11.53
C LEU A 23 -12.85 -17.58 10.12
N GLN A 24 -13.92 -18.06 9.48
CA GLN A 24 -13.86 -18.58 8.10
C GLN A 24 -13.52 -17.50 7.07
N ASN A 25 -13.84 -16.24 7.35
CA ASN A 25 -13.54 -15.09 6.49
C ASN A 25 -12.23 -14.37 6.86
N GLY A 26 -11.39 -15.00 7.71
CA GLY A 26 -10.11 -14.45 8.16
C GLY A 26 -10.26 -13.21 9.06
N LEU A 27 -11.44 -12.97 9.62
CA LEU A 27 -11.72 -11.86 10.52
C LEU A 27 -11.52 -12.31 11.98
N LYS A 28 -10.96 -11.43 12.81
CA LYS A 28 -10.75 -11.71 14.22
C LYS A 28 -12.07 -11.59 15.00
N VAL A 29 -12.31 -12.54 15.90
CA VAL A 29 -13.39 -12.44 16.88
C VAL A 29 -13.02 -11.34 17.87
N PRO A 30 -13.84 -10.30 18.03
CA PRO A 30 -13.48 -9.16 18.85
C PRO A 30 -13.61 -9.53 20.33
N THR A 31 -12.54 -9.37 21.09
CA THR A 31 -12.50 -9.67 22.54
C THR A 31 -12.63 -8.42 23.41
N SER A 32 -12.72 -7.23 22.80
CA SER A 32 -12.89 -5.93 23.47
C SER A 32 -13.80 -5.01 22.65
N LEU A 33 -14.29 -3.93 23.28
CA LEU A 33 -15.13 -2.93 22.61
C LEU A 33 -14.36 -2.22 21.47
N ASP A 34 -13.07 -1.95 21.66
CA ASP A 34 -12.20 -1.36 20.64
C ASP A 34 -11.99 -2.33 19.47
N ALA A 35 -11.76 -3.63 19.76
CA ALA A 35 -11.64 -4.65 18.72
C ALA A 35 -12.95 -4.86 17.95
N LEU A 36 -14.11 -4.70 18.62
CA LEU A 36 -15.42 -4.72 17.98
C LEU A 36 -15.59 -3.51 17.06
N GLY A 37 -15.16 -2.32 17.49
CA GLY A 37 -15.13 -1.12 16.65
C GLY A 37 -14.31 -1.32 15.38
N GLU A 38 -13.12 -1.91 15.50
CA GLU A 38 -12.25 -2.21 14.36
C GLU A 38 -12.85 -3.26 13.42
N LEU A 39 -13.52 -4.28 13.97
CA LEU A 39 -14.23 -5.28 13.18
C LEU A 39 -15.39 -4.64 12.41
N VAL A 40 -16.18 -3.77 13.05
CA VAL A 40 -17.28 -3.04 12.40
C VAL A 40 -16.75 -2.15 11.28
N LYS A 41 -15.62 -1.44 11.50
CA LYS A 41 -14.92 -0.67 10.46
C LYS A 41 -14.54 -1.56 9.27
N THR A 42 -13.90 -2.70 9.53
CA THR A 42 -13.51 -3.69 8.51
C THR A 42 -14.72 -4.26 7.75
N LEU A 43 -15.81 -4.57 8.44
CA LEU A 43 -17.02 -5.12 7.83
C LEU A 43 -17.73 -4.07 6.96
N ASN A 44 -17.81 -2.82 7.42
CA ASN A 44 -18.37 -1.72 6.63
C ASN A 44 -17.53 -1.45 5.37
N GLN A 45 -16.20 -1.49 5.47
CA GLN A 45 -15.31 -1.40 4.32
C GLN A 45 -15.55 -2.55 3.33
N LYS A 46 -15.67 -3.80 3.81
CA LYS A 46 -15.99 -4.96 2.96
C LYS A 46 -17.39 -4.88 2.34
N ALA A 47 -18.39 -4.37 3.06
CA ALA A 47 -19.76 -4.20 2.57
C ALA A 47 -19.87 -3.09 1.50
N ALA A 48 -19.01 -2.07 1.56
CA ALA A 48 -18.97 -0.99 0.60
C ALA A 48 -18.39 -1.40 -0.77
N LEU A 49 -17.62 -2.50 -0.83
CA LEU A 49 -17.01 -2.99 -2.07
C LEU A 49 -18.06 -3.44 -3.10
N HIS A 50 -17.91 -2.96 -4.33
CA HIS A 50 -18.58 -3.58 -5.48
C HIS A 50 -17.88 -4.90 -5.82
N PRO A 51 -18.59 -5.99 -6.16
CA PRO A 51 -17.97 -7.23 -6.64
C PRO A 51 -17.06 -7.06 -7.88
N LEU A 52 -17.17 -5.92 -8.57
CA LEU A 52 -16.41 -5.54 -9.76
C LEU A 52 -15.42 -4.39 -9.48
N GLY A 53 -15.10 -4.13 -8.21
CA GLY A 53 -14.18 -3.07 -7.79
C GLY A 53 -14.62 -1.66 -8.20
N ASN A 54 -13.68 -0.86 -8.69
CA ASN A 54 -13.88 0.52 -9.14
C ASN A 54 -14.50 0.65 -10.54
N LEU A 55 -15.06 -0.44 -11.09
CA LEU A 55 -15.73 -0.47 -12.40
C LEU A 55 -14.81 -0.18 -13.61
N GLY A 56 -13.48 -0.25 -13.41
CA GLY A 56 -12.50 -0.14 -14.49
C GLY A 56 -12.27 -1.43 -15.29
N GLY A 57 -12.67 -2.58 -14.73
CA GLY A 57 -12.40 -3.89 -15.31
C GLY A 57 -10.90 -4.14 -15.46
N GLY A 58 -10.47 -4.59 -16.65
CA GLY A 58 -9.06 -4.81 -16.95
C GLY A 58 -8.16 -3.56 -16.88
N LEU A 59 -8.72 -2.36 -16.87
CA LEU A 59 -7.98 -1.12 -16.58
C LEU A 59 -7.59 -0.99 -15.10
N SER A 60 -8.10 -1.87 -14.24
CA SER A 60 -7.88 -1.86 -12.79
C SER A 60 -7.26 -3.14 -12.26
N TRP A 61 -6.75 -3.98 -13.17
CA TRP A 61 -5.82 -5.04 -12.79
C TRP A 61 -4.54 -4.45 -12.17
N PRO A 62 -3.82 -5.21 -11.31
CA PRO A 62 -2.54 -4.78 -10.75
C PRO A 62 -1.54 -4.28 -11.79
N VAL A 63 -1.56 -4.91 -12.96
CA VAL A 63 -0.97 -4.38 -14.18
C VAL A 63 -2.11 -4.07 -15.16
N PRO A 64 -2.46 -2.79 -15.35
CA PRO A 64 -3.56 -2.39 -16.20
C PRO A 64 -3.40 -2.91 -17.63
N MET A 65 -4.52 -3.20 -18.29
CA MET A 65 -4.54 -3.61 -19.69
C MET A 65 -3.78 -2.62 -20.57
N THR A 66 -2.90 -3.14 -21.43
CA THR A 66 -2.04 -2.32 -22.29
C THR A 66 -2.84 -1.58 -23.35
N THR A 67 -2.22 -0.57 -23.98
CA THR A 67 -2.83 0.15 -25.11
C THR A 67 -3.19 -0.78 -26.26
N GLU A 68 -2.34 -1.78 -26.56
CA GLU A 68 -2.61 -2.77 -27.61
C GLU A 68 -3.82 -3.64 -27.26
N GLY A 69 -3.95 -4.05 -25.99
CA GLY A 69 -5.13 -4.79 -25.54
C GLY A 69 -6.41 -3.98 -25.63
N ARG A 70 -6.37 -2.70 -25.25
CA ARG A 70 -7.51 -1.77 -25.38
C ARG A 70 -7.87 -1.51 -26.84
N GLN A 71 -6.87 -1.34 -27.72
CA GLN A 71 -7.07 -1.20 -29.16
C GLN A 71 -7.69 -2.46 -29.75
N SER A 72 -7.23 -3.65 -29.36
CA SER A 72 -7.80 -4.93 -29.79
C SER A 72 -9.28 -5.08 -29.38
N ILE A 73 -9.69 -4.56 -28.23
CA ILE A 73 -11.12 -4.48 -27.85
C ILE A 73 -11.88 -3.54 -28.78
N ALA A 74 -11.35 -2.34 -29.03
CA ALA A 74 -11.99 -1.36 -29.93
C ALA A 74 -12.16 -1.92 -31.35
N ASP A 75 -11.12 -2.56 -31.88
CA ASP A 75 -11.12 -3.20 -33.20
C ASP A 75 -12.12 -4.37 -33.25
N PHE A 76 -12.21 -5.16 -32.18
CA PHE A 76 -13.19 -6.26 -32.08
C PHE A 76 -14.63 -5.75 -32.21
N LEU A 77 -14.98 -4.64 -31.55
CA LEU A 77 -16.31 -4.04 -31.63
C LEU A 77 -16.66 -3.49 -33.02
N GLN A 78 -15.66 -3.26 -33.88
CA GLN A 78 -15.81 -2.79 -35.26
C GLN A 78 -15.61 -3.90 -36.30
N SER A 79 -15.44 -5.15 -35.87
CA SER A 79 -15.18 -6.28 -36.75
C SER A 79 -16.47 -6.93 -37.27
N ASN A 80 -16.48 -7.31 -38.55
CA ASN A 80 -17.53 -8.13 -39.17
C ASN A 80 -17.46 -9.62 -38.77
N ASN A 81 -16.38 -10.05 -38.11
CA ASN A 81 -16.08 -11.47 -37.87
C ASN A 81 -16.35 -11.90 -36.41
N THR A 82 -17.29 -11.23 -35.71
CA THR A 82 -17.55 -11.49 -34.27
C THR A 82 -18.64 -12.51 -34.02
N SER A 83 -19.49 -12.82 -35.02
CA SER A 83 -20.71 -13.64 -34.90
C SER A 83 -21.77 -13.13 -33.89
N LEU A 84 -21.59 -11.93 -33.33
CA LEU A 84 -22.51 -11.31 -32.36
C LEU A 84 -23.49 -10.35 -33.04
N ALA A 85 -24.78 -10.51 -32.76
CA ALA A 85 -25.83 -9.65 -33.31
C ALA A 85 -25.68 -8.19 -32.84
N GLY A 86 -25.59 -7.26 -33.79
CA GLY A 86 -25.40 -5.83 -33.54
C GLY A 86 -23.94 -5.37 -33.55
N LEU A 87 -22.99 -6.25 -33.93
CA LEU A 87 -21.62 -5.88 -34.31
C LEU A 87 -21.40 -6.11 -35.83
N PRO A 88 -20.62 -5.26 -36.52
CA PRO A 88 -19.95 -4.06 -36.00
C PRO A 88 -20.93 -2.98 -35.55
N LEU A 89 -20.49 -2.07 -34.68
CA LEU A 89 -21.36 -1.00 -34.18
C LEU A 89 -21.77 -0.08 -35.33
N ALA A 90 -23.09 0.11 -35.54
CA ALA A 90 -23.62 1.02 -36.55
C ALA A 90 -23.16 2.47 -36.35
N ASP A 91 -22.93 2.86 -35.10
CA ASP A 91 -22.34 4.13 -34.72
C ASP A 91 -21.22 3.89 -33.70
N ALA A 92 -19.98 3.97 -34.16
CA ALA A 92 -18.79 3.74 -33.36
C ALA A 92 -18.67 4.72 -32.18
N SER A 93 -19.28 5.91 -32.26
CA SER A 93 -19.21 6.92 -31.21
C SER A 93 -19.94 6.50 -29.93
N LYS A 94 -20.95 5.62 -30.05
CA LYS A 94 -21.80 5.15 -28.94
C LYS A 94 -21.22 3.99 -28.14
N GLY A 95 -20.18 3.33 -28.68
CA GLY A 95 -19.37 2.33 -27.99
C GLY A 95 -20.13 1.12 -27.41
N ALA A 96 -19.46 0.39 -26.51
CA ALA A 96 -20.00 -0.82 -25.90
C ALA A 96 -21.21 -0.55 -24.99
N LEU A 97 -21.28 0.62 -24.33
CA LEU A 97 -22.38 0.95 -23.42
C LEU A 97 -23.73 0.96 -24.14
N ALA A 98 -23.83 1.62 -25.30
CA ALA A 98 -25.07 1.66 -26.07
C ALA A 98 -25.43 0.29 -26.66
N TYR A 99 -24.43 -0.49 -27.08
CA TYR A 99 -24.64 -1.87 -27.53
C TYR A 99 -25.29 -2.73 -26.44
N LEU A 100 -24.84 -2.60 -25.20
CA LEU A 100 -25.41 -3.35 -24.07
C LEU A 100 -26.81 -2.84 -23.72
N LEU A 101 -27.01 -1.52 -23.67
CA LEU A 101 -28.32 -0.92 -23.34
C LEU A 101 -29.41 -1.31 -24.36
N SER A 102 -29.07 -1.43 -25.65
CA SER A 102 -30.03 -1.87 -26.67
C SER A 102 -30.58 -3.28 -26.48
N GLY A 103 -29.93 -4.12 -25.67
CA GLY A 103 -30.37 -5.47 -25.33
C GLY A 103 -30.80 -5.63 -23.87
N SER A 104 -30.98 -4.52 -23.14
CA SER A 104 -31.26 -4.51 -21.69
C SER A 104 -32.68 -4.06 -21.38
N PRO A 105 -33.32 -4.61 -20.32
CA PRO A 105 -34.61 -4.07 -19.83
C PRO A 105 -34.47 -2.78 -19.01
N THR A 106 -33.25 -2.25 -18.83
CA THR A 106 -32.97 -1.06 -18.00
C THR A 106 -33.80 0.15 -18.46
N THR A 107 -34.57 0.73 -17.53
CA THR A 107 -35.38 1.93 -17.78
C THR A 107 -34.63 3.22 -17.44
N ALA A 108 -35.17 4.37 -17.84
CA ALA A 108 -34.62 5.67 -17.45
C ALA A 108 -34.62 5.90 -15.92
N ALA A 109 -35.53 5.26 -15.19
CA ALA A 109 -35.58 5.30 -13.73
C ALA A 109 -34.44 4.46 -13.11
N ASP A 110 -34.16 3.28 -13.66
CA ASP A 110 -33.06 2.43 -13.21
C ASP A 110 -31.70 3.13 -13.35
N LEU A 111 -31.50 3.89 -14.43
CA LEU A 111 -30.27 4.66 -14.70
C LEU A 111 -29.97 5.74 -13.64
N GLN A 112 -30.95 6.16 -12.83
CA GLN A 112 -30.72 7.06 -11.69
C GLN A 112 -30.05 6.35 -10.51
N ALA A 113 -29.99 5.02 -10.52
CA ALA A 113 -29.25 4.18 -9.58
C ALA A 113 -28.12 3.44 -10.31
N PRO A 114 -26.97 4.11 -10.60
CA PRO A 114 -25.90 3.58 -11.45
C PRO A 114 -25.48 2.14 -11.15
N ARG A 115 -25.34 1.79 -9.87
CA ARG A 115 -24.94 0.44 -9.46
C ARG A 115 -25.97 -0.62 -9.84
N THR A 116 -27.24 -0.37 -9.53
CA THR A 116 -28.34 -1.29 -9.84
C THR A 116 -28.51 -1.41 -11.35
N ALA A 117 -28.43 -0.29 -12.08
CA ALA A 117 -28.47 -0.27 -13.53
C ALA A 117 -27.32 -1.08 -14.16
N LEU A 118 -26.09 -0.91 -13.66
CA LEU A 118 -24.94 -1.67 -14.15
C LEU A 118 -25.12 -3.16 -13.89
N GLN A 119 -25.60 -3.55 -12.71
CA GLN A 119 -25.84 -4.95 -12.41
C GLN A 119 -26.89 -5.56 -13.35
N GLN A 120 -28.04 -4.90 -13.52
CA GLN A 120 -29.06 -5.33 -14.50
C GLN A 120 -28.50 -5.44 -15.92
N LEU A 121 -27.64 -4.50 -16.32
CA LEU A 121 -27.01 -4.47 -17.65
C LEU A 121 -26.07 -5.68 -17.85
N LEU A 122 -25.24 -5.98 -16.85
CA LEU A 122 -24.26 -7.05 -16.89
C LEU A 122 -24.87 -8.46 -16.78
N ASP A 123 -26.07 -8.56 -16.19
CA ASP A 123 -26.81 -9.82 -16.07
C ASP A 123 -27.54 -10.22 -17.39
N THR A 124 -27.51 -9.38 -18.43
CA THR A 124 -28.15 -9.69 -19.71
C THR A 124 -27.39 -10.76 -20.52
N PRO A 125 -28.09 -11.62 -21.29
CA PRO A 125 -27.43 -12.57 -22.19
C PRO A 125 -26.48 -11.90 -23.20
N LYS A 126 -26.83 -10.67 -23.62
CA LYS A 126 -26.03 -9.87 -24.56
C LYS A 126 -24.70 -9.43 -23.95
N ALA A 127 -24.70 -9.03 -22.67
CA ALA A 127 -23.48 -8.73 -21.93
C ALA A 127 -22.60 -9.97 -21.76
N GLN A 128 -23.17 -11.08 -21.31
CA GLN A 128 -22.42 -12.32 -21.12
C GLN A 128 -21.76 -12.82 -22.42
N ALA A 129 -22.49 -12.81 -23.54
CA ALA A 129 -21.97 -13.19 -24.85
C ALA A 129 -20.80 -12.29 -25.30
N LEU A 130 -20.94 -10.97 -25.14
CA LEU A 130 -19.85 -10.03 -25.49
C LEU A 130 -18.63 -10.23 -24.59
N GLY A 131 -18.81 -10.41 -23.28
CA GLY A 131 -17.71 -10.61 -22.34
C GLY A 131 -16.93 -11.90 -22.62
N GLN A 132 -17.62 -13.00 -22.91
CA GLN A 132 -17.01 -14.27 -23.31
C GLN A 132 -16.25 -14.16 -24.63
N ALA A 133 -16.84 -13.47 -25.62
CA ALA A 133 -16.20 -13.26 -26.92
C ALA A 133 -14.92 -12.43 -26.80
N LEU A 134 -14.95 -11.33 -26.03
CA LEU A 134 -13.77 -10.50 -25.77
C LEU A 134 -12.68 -11.25 -24.99
N GLN A 135 -13.05 -11.99 -23.96
CA GLN A 135 -12.12 -12.84 -23.21
C GLN A 135 -11.44 -13.86 -24.13
N THR A 136 -12.22 -14.54 -24.98
CA THR A 136 -11.70 -15.54 -25.93
C THR A 136 -10.78 -14.89 -26.94
N HIS A 137 -11.19 -13.75 -27.52
CA HIS A 137 -10.39 -12.99 -28.47
C HIS A 137 -9.02 -12.60 -27.90
N LEU A 138 -9.00 -12.14 -26.65
CA LEU A 138 -7.78 -11.72 -25.95
C LEU A 138 -7.03 -12.88 -25.27
N LYS A 139 -7.52 -14.13 -25.36
CA LYS A 139 -6.94 -15.31 -24.70
C LYS A 139 -6.77 -15.13 -23.18
N GLY A 140 -7.77 -14.50 -22.56
CA GLY A 140 -7.80 -14.13 -21.16
C GLY A 140 -8.00 -15.29 -20.19
N ALA A 141 -7.50 -15.16 -18.97
CA ALA A 141 -7.75 -16.08 -17.87
C ALA A 141 -9.26 -16.18 -17.55
N SER A 142 -9.74 -17.40 -17.31
CA SER A 142 -11.11 -17.66 -16.88
C SER A 142 -11.22 -17.71 -15.34
N SER A 143 -12.10 -16.88 -14.79
CA SER A 143 -12.49 -16.82 -13.37
C SER A 143 -13.98 -16.47 -13.28
N GLY A 144 -14.57 -16.56 -12.08
CA GLY A 144 -16.01 -16.32 -11.87
C GLY A 144 -16.51 -14.95 -12.35
N THR A 145 -15.62 -13.97 -12.48
CA THR A 145 -15.97 -12.59 -12.86
C THR A 145 -15.14 -12.03 -14.03
N SER A 146 -14.21 -12.80 -14.61
CA SER A 146 -13.27 -12.23 -15.59
C SER A 146 -13.92 -11.72 -16.86
N ILE A 147 -15.10 -12.24 -17.25
CA ILE A 147 -15.88 -11.69 -18.38
C ILE A 147 -16.29 -10.24 -18.15
N TYR A 148 -16.57 -9.85 -16.89
CA TYR A 148 -16.97 -8.49 -16.54
C TYR A 148 -15.79 -7.53 -16.61
N ASP A 149 -14.57 -8.00 -16.38
CA ASP A 149 -13.37 -7.17 -16.50
C ASP A 149 -13.19 -6.69 -17.95
N TYR A 150 -13.43 -7.56 -18.94
CA TYR A 150 -13.38 -7.21 -20.37
C TYR A 150 -14.54 -6.31 -20.78
N LEU A 151 -15.76 -6.58 -20.29
CA LEU A 151 -16.94 -5.74 -20.56
C LEU A 151 -16.77 -4.32 -20.03
N LEU A 152 -16.36 -4.18 -18.77
CA LEU A 152 -16.12 -2.88 -18.16
C LEU A 152 -15.01 -2.13 -18.89
N THR A 153 -13.93 -2.81 -19.30
CA THR A 153 -12.91 -2.17 -20.14
C THR A 153 -13.47 -1.73 -21.49
N ALA A 154 -14.32 -2.53 -22.14
CA ALA A 154 -14.96 -2.13 -23.40
C ALA A 154 -15.88 -0.91 -23.24
N ILE A 155 -16.60 -0.82 -22.12
CA ILE A 155 -17.40 0.37 -21.78
C ILE A 155 -16.50 1.59 -21.59
N GLN A 156 -15.43 1.46 -20.80
CA GLN A 156 -14.48 2.56 -20.54
C GLN A 156 -13.81 3.04 -21.83
N VAL A 157 -13.32 2.14 -22.67
CA VAL A 157 -12.70 2.48 -23.97
C VAL A 157 -13.71 3.11 -24.94
N GLY A 158 -14.97 2.66 -24.93
CA GLY A 158 -16.01 3.24 -25.75
C GLY A 158 -16.43 4.66 -25.32
N LEU A 159 -16.41 4.93 -24.01
CA LEU A 159 -16.72 6.24 -23.45
C LEU A 159 -15.56 7.23 -23.53
N ASP A 160 -14.31 6.74 -23.42
CA ASP A 160 -13.07 7.53 -23.42
C ASP A 160 -12.03 6.95 -24.40
N PRO A 161 -12.30 7.01 -25.73
CA PRO A 161 -11.35 6.53 -26.74
C PRO A 161 -10.07 7.36 -26.80
N GLU A 162 -10.10 8.61 -26.34
CA GLU A 162 -8.91 9.47 -26.21
C GLU A 162 -7.85 8.83 -25.30
N SER A 163 -8.25 7.94 -24.38
CA SER A 163 -7.34 7.14 -23.55
C SER A 163 -6.43 6.19 -24.34
N LEU A 164 -6.72 5.92 -25.62
CA LEU A 164 -5.92 5.08 -26.52
C LEU A 164 -4.71 5.81 -27.12
N THR A 165 -4.83 7.10 -27.42
CA THR A 165 -3.80 7.88 -28.12
C THR A 165 -2.84 8.62 -27.17
N GLY A 166 -3.18 8.69 -25.88
CA GLY A 166 -2.33 9.27 -24.84
C GLY A 166 -3.18 9.97 -23.76
N PRO A 167 -3.19 9.49 -22.51
CA PRO A 167 -4.02 10.08 -21.47
C PRO A 167 -3.56 11.49 -21.12
N VAL A 168 -4.47 12.46 -21.19
CA VAL A 168 -4.23 13.81 -20.69
C VAL A 168 -4.50 13.82 -19.19
N ARG A 169 -3.64 14.52 -18.44
CA ARG A 169 -3.78 14.63 -16.99
C ARG A 169 -5.15 15.24 -16.65
N ASN A 170 -5.80 14.69 -15.61
CA ASN A 170 -7.08 15.16 -15.10
C ASN A 170 -8.18 15.27 -16.17
N ALA A 171 -8.09 14.48 -17.24
CA ALA A 171 -9.09 14.46 -18.31
C ALA A 171 -9.79 13.11 -18.40
N VAL A 172 -11.06 13.14 -18.78
CA VAL A 172 -11.89 11.96 -19.09
C VAL A 172 -12.73 12.22 -20.32
N ALA A 173 -12.69 11.35 -21.33
CA ALA A 173 -13.45 11.50 -22.59
C ALA A 173 -13.25 12.89 -23.25
N GLY A 174 -12.03 13.41 -23.20
CA GLY A 174 -11.69 14.75 -23.68
C GLY A 174 -12.15 15.93 -22.80
N PHE A 175 -12.87 15.67 -21.69
CA PHE A 175 -13.29 16.70 -20.73
C PHE A 175 -12.22 16.91 -19.65
N GLN A 176 -11.76 18.16 -19.50
CA GLN A 176 -10.77 18.54 -18.48
C GLN A 176 -11.45 18.81 -17.13
N LEU A 177 -11.18 17.94 -16.14
CA LEU A 177 -11.70 18.06 -14.77
C LEU A 177 -11.04 19.21 -14.00
N ASP A 178 -9.83 19.63 -14.41
CA ASP A 178 -9.04 20.68 -13.76
C ASP A 178 -9.02 22.01 -14.52
N ALA A 179 -9.87 22.17 -15.55
CA ALA A 179 -9.97 23.41 -16.31
C ALA A 179 -10.36 24.60 -15.41
N GLN A 180 -9.92 25.80 -15.79
CA GLN A 180 -10.17 27.03 -15.02
C GLN A 180 -11.65 27.27 -14.69
N ALA A 181 -12.55 26.90 -15.59
CA ALA A 181 -13.99 27.00 -15.39
C ALA A 181 -14.53 26.12 -14.23
N GLN A 182 -13.77 25.09 -13.82
CA GLN A 182 -14.12 24.18 -12.73
C GLN A 182 -13.57 24.64 -11.38
N TRP A 183 -12.62 25.58 -11.36
CA TRP A 183 -12.01 26.06 -10.12
C TRP A 183 -13.06 26.72 -9.22
N GLY A 184 -13.08 26.33 -7.94
CA GLY A 184 -14.08 26.82 -6.99
C GLY A 184 -15.50 26.25 -7.19
N GLN A 185 -15.71 25.32 -8.13
CA GLN A 185 -16.99 24.65 -8.32
C GLN A 185 -17.13 23.42 -7.42
N HIS A 186 -18.36 23.11 -7.01
CA HIS A 186 -18.68 21.87 -6.32
C HIS A 186 -18.63 20.68 -7.30
N ALA A 187 -18.29 19.48 -6.79
CA ALA A 187 -18.15 18.27 -7.62
C ALA A 187 -19.40 17.97 -8.46
N SER A 188 -20.60 18.16 -7.90
CA SER A 188 -21.86 17.93 -8.64
C SER A 188 -21.99 18.77 -9.90
N VAL A 189 -21.55 20.04 -9.86
CA VAL A 189 -21.58 20.95 -11.02
C VAL A 189 -20.62 20.45 -12.11
N ILE A 190 -19.45 19.94 -11.72
CA ILE A 190 -18.45 19.41 -12.65
C ILE A 190 -18.97 18.10 -13.27
N VAL A 191 -19.63 17.24 -12.49
CA VAL A 191 -20.27 16.01 -12.99
C VAL A 191 -21.42 16.30 -13.96
N ASP A 192 -22.23 17.32 -13.68
CA ASP A 192 -23.31 17.76 -14.59
C ASP A 192 -22.73 18.30 -15.91
N ARG A 193 -21.64 19.08 -15.85
CA ARG A 193 -20.91 19.55 -17.04
C ARG A 193 -20.28 18.41 -17.84
N LEU A 194 -19.69 17.42 -17.17
CA LEU A 194 -19.20 16.21 -17.83
C LEU A 194 -20.36 15.45 -18.51
N SER A 195 -21.50 15.32 -17.82
CA SER A 195 -22.68 14.66 -18.38
C SER A 195 -23.16 15.38 -19.65
N GLN A 196 -23.19 16.72 -19.65
CA GLN A 196 -23.53 17.50 -20.83
C GLN A 196 -22.49 17.30 -21.96
N HIS A 197 -21.20 17.32 -21.64
CA HIS A 197 -20.13 17.07 -22.61
C HIS A 197 -20.27 15.69 -23.29
N LEU A 198 -20.67 14.65 -22.55
CA LEU A 198 -20.92 13.32 -23.12
C LEU A 198 -22.13 13.29 -24.07
N ILE A 199 -23.12 14.17 -23.87
CA ILE A 199 -24.24 14.34 -24.80
C ILE A 199 -23.76 15.05 -26.06
N ASP A 200 -23.07 16.18 -25.89
CA ASP A 200 -22.62 17.04 -26.98
C ASP A 200 -21.61 16.33 -27.90
N SER A 201 -20.79 15.45 -27.32
CA SER A 201 -19.83 14.60 -28.06
C SER A 201 -20.45 13.31 -28.64
N GLY A 202 -21.75 13.09 -28.46
CA GLY A 202 -22.47 11.91 -28.98
C GLY A 202 -22.18 10.59 -28.26
N ARG A 203 -21.43 10.62 -27.15
CA ARG A 203 -21.05 9.44 -26.35
C ARG A 203 -22.21 8.88 -25.53
N ALA A 204 -23.16 9.73 -25.16
CA ALA A 204 -24.32 9.38 -24.37
C ALA A 204 -25.58 10.14 -24.83
N THR A 205 -26.74 9.65 -24.39
CA THR A 205 -28.02 10.35 -24.55
C THR A 205 -28.36 11.10 -23.27
N THR A 206 -29.35 12.01 -23.31
CA THR A 206 -29.85 12.69 -22.10
C THR A 206 -30.24 11.72 -20.98
N GLN A 207 -30.73 10.51 -21.32
CA GLN A 207 -31.10 9.49 -20.34
C GLN A 207 -29.90 8.76 -19.74
N THR A 208 -28.82 8.59 -20.52
CA THR A 208 -27.67 7.75 -20.14
C THR A 208 -26.45 8.55 -19.68
N ALA A 209 -26.44 9.88 -19.85
CA ALA A 209 -25.29 10.74 -19.59
C ALA A 209 -24.78 10.69 -18.15
N LYS A 210 -25.68 10.80 -17.15
CA LYS A 210 -25.29 10.71 -15.73
C LYS A 210 -24.71 9.34 -15.37
N PHE A 211 -25.26 8.27 -15.95
CA PHE A 211 -24.76 6.92 -15.76
C PHE A 211 -23.37 6.74 -16.40
N ALA A 212 -23.18 7.24 -17.62
CA ALA A 212 -21.88 7.23 -18.30
C ALA A 212 -20.81 8.04 -17.56
N ALA A 213 -21.15 9.24 -17.07
CA ALA A 213 -20.28 10.06 -16.24
C ALA A 213 -19.88 9.33 -14.94
N HIS A 214 -20.83 8.67 -14.28
CA HIS A 214 -20.55 7.84 -13.10
C HIS A 214 -19.52 6.76 -13.42
N LEU A 215 -19.73 5.97 -14.49
CA LEU A 215 -18.81 4.89 -14.88
C LEU A 215 -17.39 5.40 -15.19
N LEU A 216 -17.25 6.53 -15.89
CA LEU A 216 -15.93 7.13 -16.17
C LEU A 216 -15.20 7.55 -14.90
N LEU A 217 -15.90 8.23 -13.99
CA LEU A 217 -15.34 8.76 -12.75
C LEU A 217 -15.02 7.66 -11.74
N SER A 218 -15.75 6.53 -11.76
CA SER A 218 -15.59 5.41 -10.83
C SER A 218 -14.15 4.91 -10.70
N ARG A 219 -13.38 4.94 -11.81
CA ARG A 219 -11.97 4.55 -11.84
C ARG A 219 -11.02 5.75 -11.78
N THR A 220 -11.34 6.82 -12.51
CA THR A 220 -10.38 7.90 -12.82
C THR A 220 -10.34 8.98 -11.76
N ALA A 221 -11.48 9.33 -11.19
CA ALA A 221 -11.62 10.40 -10.21
C ALA A 221 -12.78 10.09 -9.23
N PRO A 222 -12.67 9.01 -8.43
CA PRO A 222 -13.75 8.54 -7.57
C PRO A 222 -14.14 9.54 -6.46
N GLN A 223 -13.29 10.52 -6.16
CA GLN A 223 -13.61 11.64 -5.25
C GLN A 223 -14.82 12.47 -5.71
N TYR A 224 -15.14 12.48 -7.01
CA TYR A 224 -16.35 13.13 -7.54
C TYR A 224 -17.64 12.34 -7.28
N LEU A 225 -17.52 11.09 -6.82
CA LEU A 225 -18.66 10.20 -6.55
C LEU A 225 -18.96 10.02 -5.07
N VAL A 226 -18.22 10.70 -4.19
CA VAL A 226 -18.48 10.72 -2.75
C VAL A 226 -19.81 11.41 -2.48
N LYS A 227 -20.62 10.81 -1.59
CA LYS A 227 -21.96 11.31 -1.26
C LYS A 227 -21.87 12.41 -0.21
N ASP A 228 -22.93 13.23 -0.15
CA ASP A 228 -23.11 14.25 0.89
C ASP A 228 -21.90 15.17 1.04
N LEU A 229 -21.31 15.58 -0.09
CA LEU A 229 -20.21 16.54 -0.11
C LEU A 229 -20.73 17.92 0.36
N PRO A 230 -20.10 18.53 1.37
CA PRO A 230 -20.48 19.87 1.81
C PRO A 230 -20.26 20.91 0.69
N ALA A 231 -21.13 21.92 0.62
CA ALA A 231 -21.05 22.98 -0.40
C ALA A 231 -19.69 23.70 -0.42
N SER A 232 -19.00 23.71 0.71
CA SER A 232 -17.70 24.34 0.89
C SER A 232 -16.52 23.49 0.36
N VAL A 233 -16.76 22.22 -0.03
CA VAL A 233 -15.78 21.30 -0.63
C VAL A 233 -15.79 21.50 -2.14
N THR A 234 -15.04 22.50 -2.59
CA THR A 234 -14.95 22.89 -4.01
C THR A 234 -13.59 22.55 -4.60
N TYR A 235 -13.54 22.37 -5.92
CA TYR A 235 -12.30 22.03 -6.62
C TYR A 235 -11.19 23.06 -6.35
N GLY A 236 -10.04 22.56 -5.87
CA GLY A 236 -8.88 23.38 -5.49
C GLY A 236 -8.92 23.99 -4.08
N SER A 237 -9.95 23.68 -3.28
CA SER A 237 -9.96 23.97 -1.84
C SER A 237 -9.05 23.03 -1.04
N ILE A 238 -8.63 23.44 0.16
CA ILE A 238 -7.89 22.56 1.10
C ILE A 238 -8.68 21.28 1.39
N ALA A 239 -9.99 21.37 1.59
CA ALA A 239 -10.82 20.20 1.86
C ALA A 239 -10.95 19.26 0.67
N TRP A 240 -10.99 19.79 -0.55
CA TRP A 240 -10.96 18.97 -1.77
C TRP A 240 -9.62 18.24 -1.91
N SER A 241 -8.52 18.91 -1.63
CA SER A 241 -7.18 18.29 -1.60
C SER A 241 -7.13 17.17 -0.55
N GLN A 242 -7.59 17.42 0.67
CA GLN A 242 -7.68 16.40 1.72
C GLN A 242 -8.57 15.23 1.30
N LEU A 243 -9.79 15.50 0.80
CA LEU A 243 -10.70 14.48 0.30
C LEU A 243 -10.03 13.61 -0.77
N THR A 244 -9.33 14.21 -1.72
CA THR A 244 -8.65 13.49 -2.80
C THR A 244 -7.58 12.56 -2.26
N ILE A 245 -6.81 13.01 -1.24
CA ILE A 245 -5.81 12.19 -0.55
C ILE A 245 -6.48 11.03 0.21
N GLU A 246 -7.54 11.28 0.99
CA GLU A 246 -8.22 10.25 1.76
C GLU A 246 -8.94 9.21 0.88
N VAL A 247 -9.58 9.67 -0.21
CA VAL A 247 -10.15 8.79 -1.24
C VAL A 247 -9.06 7.92 -1.86
N ALA A 248 -7.89 8.48 -2.17
CA ALA A 248 -6.79 7.70 -2.71
C ALA A 248 -6.27 6.62 -1.74
N LYS A 249 -6.21 6.89 -0.43
CA LYS A 249 -5.84 5.87 0.58
C LYS A 249 -6.84 4.71 0.59
N LEU A 250 -8.13 5.01 0.54
CA LEU A 250 -9.20 4.01 0.56
C LEU A 250 -9.26 3.21 -0.74
N GLU A 251 -9.20 3.89 -1.88
CA GLU A 251 -9.25 3.26 -3.20
C GLU A 251 -7.99 2.42 -3.49
N ALA A 252 -6.87 2.73 -2.85
CA ALA A 252 -5.70 1.87 -2.86
C ALA A 252 -6.02 0.52 -2.18
N GLN A 253 -6.52 0.51 -0.95
CA GLN A 253 -6.75 -0.76 -0.25
C GLN A 253 -8.01 -1.51 -0.72
N ALA A 254 -9.04 -0.76 -1.11
CA ALA A 254 -10.36 -1.25 -1.42
C ALA A 254 -10.95 -0.48 -2.62
N PRO A 255 -10.49 -0.78 -3.86
CA PRO A 255 -10.96 -0.11 -5.06
C PRO A 255 -12.48 -0.19 -5.25
N GLY A 256 -13.11 0.96 -5.49
CA GLY A 256 -14.54 1.14 -5.71
C GLY A 256 -15.38 1.34 -4.44
N SER A 257 -14.75 1.41 -3.26
CA SER A 257 -15.46 1.52 -1.99
C SER A 257 -16.04 2.92 -1.73
N VAL A 258 -15.35 3.99 -2.16
CA VAL A 258 -15.71 5.38 -1.78
C VAL A 258 -16.99 5.88 -2.42
N GLN A 259 -17.41 5.26 -3.54
CA GLN A 259 -18.62 5.61 -4.29
C GLN A 259 -19.91 5.39 -3.48
N ASN A 260 -19.83 4.63 -2.38
CA ASN A 260 -20.94 4.38 -1.46
C ASN A 260 -20.81 5.13 -0.14
N MET A 261 -19.74 5.89 0.06
CA MET A 261 -19.44 6.59 1.30
C MET A 261 -19.87 8.05 1.23
N SER A 262 -20.39 8.56 2.33
CA SER A 262 -20.50 10.01 2.55
C SER A 262 -19.13 10.62 2.83
N TYR A 263 -19.01 11.95 2.71
CA TYR A 263 -17.81 12.70 3.06
C TYR A 263 -17.26 12.31 4.45
N ALA A 264 -18.11 12.25 5.47
CA ALA A 264 -17.72 11.88 6.82
C ALA A 264 -17.23 10.42 6.93
N GLN A 265 -17.88 9.49 6.22
CA GLN A 265 -17.47 8.09 6.20
C GLN A 265 -16.09 7.89 5.55
N VAL A 266 -15.78 8.65 4.49
CA VAL A 266 -14.45 8.64 3.86
C VAL A 266 -13.38 9.06 4.87
N LEU A 267 -13.55 10.20 5.53
CA LEU A 267 -12.54 10.70 6.49
C LEU A 267 -12.35 9.73 7.68
N LEU A 268 -13.44 9.17 8.22
CA LEU A 268 -13.40 8.16 9.29
C LEU A 268 -12.71 6.85 8.85
N ALA A 269 -13.05 6.37 7.66
CA ALA A 269 -12.49 5.12 7.15
C ALA A 269 -10.99 5.27 6.91
N ALA A 270 -10.56 6.43 6.43
CA ALA A 270 -9.18 6.73 6.09
C ALA A 270 -8.26 7.04 7.31
N GLU A 271 -8.86 7.29 8.48
CA GLU A 271 -8.14 7.59 9.72
C GLU A 271 -7.18 6.45 10.11
N GLY A 272 -5.92 6.82 10.39
CA GLY A 272 -4.87 5.89 10.83
C GLY A 272 -4.29 5.00 9.72
N MET A 273 -4.76 5.14 8.48
CA MET A 273 -4.17 4.45 7.33
C MET A 273 -2.80 5.06 6.99
N ALA A 274 -1.92 4.23 6.42
CA ALA A 274 -0.66 4.70 5.88
C ALA A 274 -0.89 5.84 4.87
N LEU A 275 0.04 6.79 4.83
CA LEU A 275 -0.04 7.95 3.94
C LEU A 275 -0.28 7.51 2.48
N ALA A 276 -1.06 8.29 1.75
CA ALA A 276 -1.24 8.08 0.31
C ALA A 276 0.13 8.16 -0.38
N ASP A 277 0.27 7.47 -1.52
CA ASP A 277 1.44 7.53 -2.41
C ASP A 277 1.96 8.97 -2.57
N ASP A 278 3.27 9.15 -2.40
CA ASP A 278 3.97 10.45 -2.56
C ASP A 278 3.59 11.11 -3.90
N ARG A 279 3.43 10.32 -4.96
CA ARG A 279 2.98 10.81 -6.26
C ARG A 279 1.59 11.44 -6.19
N VAL A 280 0.63 10.80 -5.50
CA VAL A 280 -0.73 11.33 -5.36
C VAL A 280 -0.70 12.65 -4.59
N GLN A 281 0.06 12.70 -3.49
CA GLN A 281 0.19 13.93 -2.70
C GLN A 281 0.80 15.06 -3.53
N ARG A 282 1.84 14.79 -4.32
CA ARG A 282 2.47 15.77 -5.22
C ARG A 282 1.49 16.28 -6.29
N GLU A 283 0.69 15.40 -6.89
CA GLU A 283 -0.31 15.79 -7.90
C GLU A 283 -1.42 16.65 -7.29
N VAL A 284 -1.92 16.29 -6.10
CA VAL A 284 -2.91 17.08 -5.36
C VAL A 284 -2.36 18.45 -4.97
N LEU A 285 -1.11 18.50 -4.49
CA LEU A 285 -0.44 19.76 -4.16
C LEU A 285 -0.23 20.63 -5.41
N ARG A 286 0.10 20.02 -6.55
CA ARG A 286 0.22 20.73 -7.84
C ARG A 286 -1.11 21.34 -8.27
N ASP A 287 -2.19 20.57 -8.22
CA ASP A 287 -3.54 21.07 -8.54
C ASP A 287 -3.93 22.24 -7.64
N TRP A 288 -3.73 22.07 -6.34
CA TRP A 288 -4.00 23.11 -5.37
C TRP A 288 -3.17 24.39 -5.64
N ALA A 289 -1.88 24.24 -5.94
CA ALA A 289 -0.98 25.37 -6.18
C ALA A 289 -1.40 26.22 -7.38
N VAL A 290 -1.82 25.58 -8.47
CA VAL A 290 -2.27 26.27 -9.68
C VAL A 290 -3.58 27.01 -9.43
N VAL A 291 -4.56 26.36 -8.80
CA VAL A 291 -5.85 27.00 -8.48
C VAL A 291 -5.67 28.21 -7.56
N ASN A 292 -4.72 28.12 -6.61
CA ASN A 292 -4.48 29.16 -5.61
C ASN A 292 -3.42 30.20 -6.02
N GLY A 293 -2.94 30.18 -7.28
CA GLY A 293 -1.99 31.17 -7.80
C GLY A 293 -0.57 31.09 -7.19
N VAL A 294 -0.22 29.95 -6.57
CA VAL A 294 1.14 29.65 -6.08
C VAL A 294 2.03 29.16 -7.23
N LEU A 295 1.42 28.53 -8.24
CA LEU A 295 2.07 28.06 -9.45
C LEU A 295 1.35 28.63 -10.68
N GLU A 296 2.09 29.12 -11.68
CA GLU A 296 1.52 29.75 -12.88
C GLU A 296 0.83 28.73 -13.81
N SER A 297 1.40 27.54 -13.97
CA SER A 297 0.87 26.50 -14.87
C SER A 297 1.07 25.10 -14.31
N ALA A 298 0.10 24.22 -14.60
CA ALA A 298 0.15 22.80 -14.29
C ALA A 298 0.97 21.99 -15.32
N GLU A 299 1.41 22.57 -16.44
CA GLU A 299 1.98 21.81 -17.57
C GLU A 299 3.37 21.24 -17.27
N GLN A 300 4.20 22.00 -16.55
CA GLN A 300 5.52 21.54 -16.14
C GLN A 300 5.42 20.81 -14.79
N VAL A 301 5.99 19.61 -14.71
CA VAL A 301 6.09 18.87 -13.44
C VAL A 301 7.03 19.64 -12.51
N PRO A 302 6.58 20.13 -11.34
CA PRO A 302 7.42 20.91 -10.45
C PRO A 302 8.57 20.06 -9.90
N GLY A 303 9.78 20.63 -9.83
CA GLY A 303 10.91 19.97 -9.16
C GLY A 303 10.71 19.88 -7.64
N ASP A 304 11.52 19.06 -6.95
CA ASP A 304 11.36 18.80 -5.50
C ASP A 304 11.36 20.07 -4.64
N ALA A 305 12.27 21.01 -4.91
CA ALA A 305 12.32 22.28 -4.19
C ALA A 305 11.06 23.15 -4.41
N GLN A 306 10.41 23.02 -5.56
CA GLN A 306 9.17 23.73 -5.85
C GLN A 306 7.97 23.06 -5.18
N ILE A 307 7.91 21.73 -5.18
CA ILE A 307 6.92 20.97 -4.39
C ILE A 307 7.04 21.26 -2.90
N GLU A 308 8.25 21.34 -2.36
CA GLU A 308 8.52 21.71 -0.97
C GLU A 308 7.91 23.06 -0.63
N ARG A 309 8.16 24.08 -1.47
CA ARG A 309 7.55 25.41 -1.33
C ARG A 309 6.03 25.34 -1.38
N ILE A 310 5.47 24.61 -2.35
CA ILE A 310 4.02 24.42 -2.47
C ILE A 310 3.45 23.80 -1.18
N ARG A 311 4.12 22.78 -0.62
CA ARG A 311 3.68 22.13 0.62
C ARG A 311 3.74 23.09 1.82
N ILE A 312 4.78 23.92 1.93
CA ILE A 312 4.86 24.96 2.96
C ILE A 312 3.69 25.93 2.86
N HIS A 313 3.35 26.39 1.64
CA HIS A 313 2.18 27.25 1.43
C HIS A 313 0.87 26.55 1.76
N TYR A 314 0.71 25.28 1.36
CA TYR A 314 -0.46 24.47 1.69
C TYR A 314 -0.63 24.28 3.20
N ASN A 315 0.42 23.86 3.89
CA ASN A 315 0.42 23.64 5.34
C ASN A 315 0.22 24.96 6.11
N SER A 316 0.82 26.06 5.66
CA SER A 316 0.59 27.38 6.25
C SER A 316 -0.89 27.80 6.14
N LYS A 317 -1.53 27.54 4.99
CA LYS A 317 -2.97 27.80 4.83
C LYS A 317 -3.81 26.87 5.72
N LEU A 318 -3.46 25.59 5.82
CA LEU A 318 -4.13 24.63 6.71
C LEU A 318 -4.03 25.04 8.19
N GLU A 319 -2.84 25.44 8.64
CA GLU A 319 -2.62 25.95 10.00
C GLU A 319 -3.39 27.25 10.24
N ALA A 320 -3.38 28.17 9.28
CA ALA A 320 -4.14 29.41 9.38
C ALA A 320 -5.65 29.16 9.52
N LEU A 321 -6.21 28.17 8.82
CA LEU A 321 -7.61 27.75 9.01
C LEU A 321 -7.86 27.17 10.39
N THR A 322 -6.86 26.50 10.95
CA THR A 322 -6.91 25.99 12.32
C THR A 322 -6.99 27.12 13.34
N HIS A 323 -6.18 28.15 13.14
CA HIS A 323 -6.22 29.37 13.95
C HIS A 323 -7.53 30.12 13.81
N VAL A 324 -8.04 30.30 12.58
CA VAL A 324 -9.31 30.97 12.30
C VAL A 324 -10.46 30.33 13.07
N SER A 325 -10.56 29.00 13.05
CA SER A 325 -11.59 28.31 13.82
C SER A 325 -11.47 28.58 15.32
N THR A 326 -10.25 28.49 15.85
CA THR A 326 -9.99 28.69 17.28
C THR A 326 -10.36 30.10 17.69
N GLN A 327 -9.97 31.08 16.89
CA GLN A 327 -10.22 32.50 17.08
C GLN A 327 -11.71 32.85 17.07
N LEU A 328 -12.47 32.30 16.11
CA LEU A 328 -13.92 32.48 16.00
C LEU A 328 -14.70 31.81 17.14
N GLN A 329 -14.13 30.78 17.76
CA GLN A 329 -14.73 30.08 18.89
C GLN A 329 -14.38 30.72 20.25
N THR A 330 -13.51 31.74 20.29
CA THR A 330 -13.12 32.42 21.53
C THR A 330 -14.33 33.12 22.15
N PRO A 331 -14.84 32.66 23.31
CA PRO A 331 -16.01 33.28 23.92
C PRO A 331 -15.64 34.63 24.54
N PHE A 332 -16.54 35.62 24.44
CA PHE A 332 -16.40 36.85 25.23
C PHE A 332 -16.54 36.51 26.73
N PRO A 333 -15.68 37.07 27.60
CA PRO A 333 -15.73 36.77 29.02
C PRO A 333 -16.97 37.35 29.68
N SER A 334 -17.44 36.69 30.74
CA SER A 334 -18.48 37.24 31.62
C SER A 334 -17.83 37.75 32.90
N ARG A 335 -17.97 39.05 33.17
CA ARG A 335 -17.47 39.65 34.43
C ARG A 335 -18.11 38.98 35.66
N LYS A 336 -19.39 38.59 35.58
CA LYS A 336 -20.09 37.83 36.62
C LYS A 336 -19.42 36.48 36.87
N ALA A 337 -19.11 35.73 35.80
CA ALA A 337 -18.47 34.43 35.91
C ALA A 337 -17.05 34.53 36.51
N ILE A 338 -16.26 35.54 36.10
CA ILE A 338 -14.93 35.82 36.65
C ILE A 338 -15.03 36.18 38.15
N ALA A 339 -15.96 37.07 38.51
CA ALA A 339 -16.17 37.45 39.91
C ALA A 339 -16.56 36.26 40.79
N LEU A 340 -17.49 35.41 40.33
CA LEU A 340 -17.86 34.16 41.01
C LEU A 340 -16.66 33.21 41.14
N TYR A 341 -15.83 33.12 40.11
CA TYR A 341 -14.61 32.31 40.14
C TYR A 341 -13.63 32.79 41.20
N CYS A 342 -13.30 34.08 41.21
CA CYS A 342 -12.40 34.68 42.20
C CYS A 342 -12.92 34.52 43.63
N LEU A 343 -14.23 34.68 43.85
CA LEU A 343 -14.85 34.48 45.17
C LEU A 343 -14.79 33.02 45.63
N LYS A 344 -15.03 32.05 44.73
CA LYS A 344 -14.89 30.62 45.05
C LYS A 344 -13.45 30.24 45.40
N GLN A 345 -12.47 30.86 44.75
CA GLN A 345 -11.06 30.62 45.04
C GLN A 345 -10.64 31.21 46.40
N GLU A 346 -11.10 32.42 46.74
CA GLU A 346 -10.74 33.05 48.02
C GLU A 346 -11.53 32.47 49.22
N PHE A 347 -12.75 31.96 48.98
CA PHE A 347 -13.65 31.41 50.01
C PHE A 347 -14.10 29.97 49.66
N PRO A 348 -13.18 28.99 49.56
CA PRO A 348 -13.48 27.65 49.06
C PRO A 348 -14.42 26.83 49.98
N ASP A 349 -14.39 27.10 51.29
CA ASP A 349 -15.20 26.37 52.29
C ASP A 349 -16.62 26.94 52.48
N HIS A 350 -17.01 27.93 51.68
CA HIS A 350 -18.30 28.62 51.81
C HIS A 350 -19.26 28.22 50.69
N ASP A 351 -20.56 28.09 51.01
CA ASP A 351 -21.60 27.81 50.02
C ASP A 351 -21.64 28.92 48.96
N PRO A 352 -21.43 28.62 47.66
CA PRO A 352 -21.46 29.62 46.59
C PRO A 352 -22.74 30.45 46.52
N GLN A 353 -23.87 29.95 47.03
CA GLN A 353 -25.11 30.72 47.10
C GLN A 353 -24.97 32.00 47.92
N ILE A 354 -24.05 32.04 48.90
CA ILE A 354 -23.83 33.22 49.72
C ILE A 354 -23.26 34.40 48.94
N PHE A 355 -22.52 34.13 47.86
CA PHE A 355 -21.86 35.17 47.07
C PHE A 355 -22.86 36.08 46.36
N GLU A 356 -24.07 35.58 46.05
CA GLU A 356 -25.13 36.33 45.37
C GLU A 356 -26.13 36.99 46.35
N GLN A 357 -26.03 36.70 47.66
CA GLN A 357 -26.95 37.27 48.65
C GLN A 357 -26.65 38.74 48.94
N LYS A 358 -27.63 39.62 48.73
CA LYS A 358 -27.51 41.07 48.96
C LYS A 358 -27.67 41.43 50.45
N VAL A 359 -26.61 41.22 51.22
CA VAL A 359 -26.63 41.36 52.69
C VAL A 359 -25.55 42.31 53.22
N LEU A 360 -24.72 42.90 52.35
CA LEU A 360 -23.56 43.72 52.73
C LEU A 360 -23.85 45.22 52.63
N GLN A 361 -23.45 45.99 53.63
CA GLN A 361 -23.50 47.46 53.67
C GLN A 361 -22.09 48.05 53.85
N LYS A 362 -21.79 49.16 53.19
CA LYS A 362 -20.50 49.87 53.32
C LYS A 362 -20.57 50.90 54.44
N ARG A 363 -19.67 50.84 55.43
CA ARG A 363 -19.60 51.76 56.58
C ARG A 363 -18.27 52.47 56.66
N PHE A 364 -18.26 53.68 57.22
CA PHE A 364 -17.04 54.43 57.54
C PHE A 364 -16.78 54.46 59.05
N GLY A 365 -15.61 53.96 59.47
CA GLY A 365 -15.25 53.84 60.89
C GLY A 365 -16.29 53.06 61.72
N ASN A 366 -16.52 53.49 62.96
CA ASN A 366 -17.59 52.95 63.84
C ASN A 366 -18.90 53.76 63.75
N THR A 367 -19.05 54.60 62.72
CA THR A 367 -20.22 55.48 62.59
C THR A 367 -21.30 54.85 61.72
N ARG A 368 -22.56 55.28 61.87
CA ARG A 368 -23.64 54.91 60.93
C ARG A 368 -23.51 55.57 59.55
N ARG A 369 -22.47 56.37 59.28
CA ARG A 369 -22.26 56.99 57.96
C ARG A 369 -21.71 55.95 56.99
N GLY A 370 -22.38 55.77 55.85
CA GLY A 370 -22.10 54.73 54.86
C GLY A 370 -23.18 54.67 53.77
N ASP A 371 -22.95 53.86 52.72
CA ASP A 371 -23.94 53.61 51.67
C ASP A 371 -24.99 52.61 52.21
N PRO A 372 -26.28 52.99 52.32
CA PRO A 372 -27.32 52.12 52.84
C PRO A 372 -27.71 50.98 51.89
N THR A 373 -27.22 50.99 50.65
CA THR A 373 -27.55 49.99 49.62
C THR A 373 -26.96 48.63 49.95
N LEU A 374 -27.81 47.60 50.03
CA LEU A 374 -27.39 46.22 50.24
C LEU A 374 -26.77 45.65 48.96
N ARG A 375 -25.55 45.13 49.06
CA ARG A 375 -24.81 44.48 47.97
C ARG A 375 -24.48 43.04 48.31
N SER A 376 -24.25 42.23 47.29
CA SER A 376 -23.70 40.89 47.45
C SER A 376 -22.17 40.91 47.35
N MET A 377 -21.49 39.83 47.78
CA MET A 377 -20.04 39.71 47.56
C MET A 377 -19.71 39.75 46.07
N LEU A 378 -20.61 39.20 45.25
CA LEU A 378 -20.53 39.20 43.80
C LEU A 378 -20.67 40.59 43.19
N ASP A 379 -21.66 41.38 43.62
CA ASP A 379 -21.82 42.77 43.15
C ASP A 379 -20.53 43.57 43.43
N ILE A 380 -20.02 43.48 44.66
CA ILE A 380 -18.80 44.18 45.09
C ILE A 380 -17.59 43.73 44.27
N ALA A 381 -17.43 42.42 44.06
CA ALA A 381 -16.36 41.87 43.23
C ALA A 381 -16.46 42.31 41.76
N MET A 382 -17.66 42.37 41.18
CA MET A 382 -17.88 42.85 39.80
C MET A 382 -17.62 44.35 39.65
N GLU A 383 -17.86 45.15 40.69
CA GLU A 383 -17.51 46.58 40.73
C GLU A 383 -16.00 46.79 40.69
N GLY A 384 -15.24 45.96 41.42
CA GLY A 384 -13.78 45.95 41.41
C GLY A 384 -13.10 47.10 42.14
N ASP A 385 -13.86 48.01 42.75
CA ASP A 385 -13.30 49.10 43.56
C ASP A 385 -12.64 48.55 44.83
N LYS A 386 -11.31 48.72 44.94
CA LYS A 386 -10.57 48.37 46.17
C LYS A 386 -11.16 49.11 47.37
N LEU A 387 -11.28 48.40 48.48
CA LEU A 387 -11.84 48.95 49.71
C LEU A 387 -10.88 49.97 50.34
N GLN A 388 -11.26 51.26 50.27
CA GLN A 388 -10.44 52.37 50.76
C GLN A 388 -10.19 52.32 52.29
N SER A 389 -9.08 52.91 52.73
CA SER A 389 -8.76 53.05 54.15
C SER A 389 -9.87 53.82 54.90
N GLY A 390 -10.29 53.30 56.06
CA GLY A 390 -11.40 53.85 56.86
C GLY A 390 -12.80 53.29 56.53
N PHE A 391 -12.98 52.60 55.40
CA PHE A 391 -14.24 51.92 55.06
C PHE A 391 -14.21 50.43 55.37
N ARG A 392 -15.35 49.84 55.74
CA ARG A 392 -15.54 48.38 55.87
C ARG A 392 -16.91 47.95 55.35
N TRP A 393 -16.98 46.75 54.80
CA TRP A 393 -18.23 46.04 54.59
C TRP A 393 -18.69 45.41 55.90
N GLU A 394 -19.99 45.41 56.14
CA GLU A 394 -20.66 44.73 57.26
C GLU A 394 -21.87 43.94 56.75
N SER A 395 -22.17 42.82 57.40
CA SER A 395 -23.35 42.00 57.15
C SER A 395 -24.11 41.78 58.45
N SER A 396 -25.44 41.73 58.40
CA SER A 396 -26.27 41.27 59.52
C SER A 396 -26.36 39.74 59.61
N ARG A 397 -25.79 39.01 58.65
CA ARG A 397 -25.75 37.53 58.63
C ARG A 397 -24.37 37.01 59.01
N SER A 398 -24.32 36.09 59.97
CA SER A 398 -23.09 35.45 60.46
C SER A 398 -22.39 34.55 59.44
N LEU A 399 -23.08 34.16 58.38
CA LEU A 399 -22.57 33.24 57.35
C LEU A 399 -21.51 33.87 56.44
N VAL A 400 -21.38 35.20 56.39
CA VAL A 400 -20.37 35.89 55.54
C VAL A 400 -19.06 36.06 56.31
N PRO A 401 -17.90 35.62 55.78
CA PRO A 401 -16.61 35.73 56.47
C PRO A 401 -16.07 37.18 56.40
N MET A 402 -16.65 38.08 57.20
CA MET A 402 -16.47 39.53 57.04
C MET A 402 -15.03 40.03 57.20
N THR A 403 -14.24 39.45 58.11
CA THR A 403 -12.84 39.83 58.30
C THR A 403 -12.02 39.47 57.06
N ALA A 404 -12.18 38.24 56.58
CA ALA A 404 -11.47 37.75 55.40
C ALA A 404 -11.95 38.47 54.12
N PHE A 405 -13.25 38.73 53.97
CA PHE A 405 -13.79 39.46 52.83
C PHE A 405 -13.31 40.91 52.76
N ASN A 406 -13.29 41.63 53.90
CA ASN A 406 -12.72 42.98 53.94
C ASN A 406 -11.22 43.00 53.68
N ALA A 407 -10.47 41.96 54.07
CA ALA A 407 -9.05 41.83 53.73
C ALA A 407 -8.85 41.56 52.24
N TYR A 408 -9.65 40.67 51.67
CA TYR A 408 -9.68 40.36 50.24
C TYR A 408 -9.91 41.61 49.40
N CYS A 409 -10.97 42.40 49.69
CA CYS A 409 -11.29 43.64 48.97
C CYS A 409 -10.20 44.73 49.03
N ARG A 410 -9.21 44.62 49.91
CA ARG A 410 -8.05 45.54 49.99
C ARG A 410 -6.81 45.01 49.30
N SER A 411 -6.78 43.72 49.03
CA SER A 411 -5.60 43.04 48.51
C SER A 411 -5.44 43.24 47.00
N GLU A 412 -4.23 42.99 46.50
CA GLU A 412 -3.97 42.88 45.06
C GLU A 412 -4.71 41.68 44.43
N ARG A 413 -5.24 40.75 45.22
CA ARG A 413 -6.08 39.65 44.74
C ARG A 413 -7.51 40.09 44.34
N PHE A 414 -7.88 41.34 44.62
CA PHE A 414 -9.16 41.93 44.18
C PHE A 414 -9.03 42.63 42.82
N HIS A 415 -8.85 41.84 41.76
CA HIS A 415 -8.51 42.32 40.41
C HIS A 415 -9.50 41.84 39.33
N VAL A 416 -10.75 41.55 39.69
CA VAL A 416 -11.80 41.03 38.78
C VAL A 416 -11.96 41.91 37.53
N VAL A 417 -11.97 43.23 37.69
CA VAL A 417 -12.12 44.18 36.57
C VAL A 417 -10.91 44.16 35.64
N ASP A 418 -9.69 44.04 36.18
CA ASP A 418 -8.46 43.97 35.37
C ASP A 418 -8.40 42.66 34.58
N VAL A 419 -8.77 41.53 35.21
CA VAL A 419 -8.90 40.23 34.53
C VAL A 419 -9.94 40.30 33.42
N PHE A 420 -11.12 40.86 33.73
CA PHE A 420 -12.20 40.99 32.75
C PHE A 420 -11.78 41.86 31.56
N ASN A 421 -11.21 43.05 31.80
CA ASN A 421 -10.79 43.95 30.72
C ASN A 421 -9.71 43.31 29.84
N THR A 422 -8.75 42.59 30.45
CA THR A 422 -7.71 41.86 29.72
C THR A 422 -8.30 40.77 28.84
N GLN A 423 -9.09 39.87 29.43
CA GLN A 423 -9.73 38.77 28.69
C GLN A 423 -10.71 39.28 27.62
N TYR A 424 -11.38 40.42 27.87
CA TYR A 424 -12.34 41.00 26.92
C TYR A 424 -11.59 41.54 25.70
N LYS A 425 -10.48 42.25 25.92
CA LYS A 425 -9.62 42.74 24.84
C LYS A 425 -9.03 41.58 24.02
N GLU A 426 -8.53 40.55 24.68
CA GLU A 426 -8.02 39.34 24.02
C GLU A 426 -9.11 38.63 23.19
N ALA A 427 -10.33 38.49 23.73
CA ALA A 427 -11.46 37.90 23.01
C ALA A 427 -11.88 38.74 21.80
N LEU A 428 -11.90 40.07 21.94
CA LEU A 428 -12.20 41.00 20.87
C LEU A 428 -11.18 40.90 19.71
N GLU A 429 -9.89 40.90 20.04
CA GLU A 429 -8.80 40.74 19.07
C GLU A 429 -8.89 39.37 18.38
N SER A 430 -9.07 38.31 19.17
CA SER A 430 -9.21 36.94 18.67
C SER A 430 -10.39 36.80 17.69
N GLN A 431 -11.59 37.26 18.06
CA GLN A 431 -12.76 37.21 17.18
C GLN A 431 -12.57 38.06 15.91
N SER A 432 -11.95 39.24 16.04
CA SER A 432 -11.64 40.11 14.89
C SER A 432 -10.71 39.42 13.89
N GLU A 433 -9.62 38.81 14.36
CA GLU A 433 -8.70 38.03 13.53
C GLU A 433 -9.38 36.82 12.91
N GLY A 434 -10.24 36.13 13.67
CA GLY A 434 -11.02 34.99 13.21
C GLY A 434 -11.96 35.35 12.06
N HIS A 435 -12.77 36.40 12.20
CA HIS A 435 -13.66 36.86 11.13
C HIS A 435 -12.87 37.33 9.90
N ALA A 436 -11.78 38.08 10.08
CA ALA A 436 -10.92 38.47 8.96
C ALA A 436 -10.35 37.26 8.22
N GLY A 437 -9.84 36.27 8.95
CA GLY A 437 -9.30 35.06 8.37
C GLY A 437 -10.36 34.19 7.66
N MET A 438 -11.59 34.14 8.18
CA MET A 438 -12.72 33.50 7.51
C MET A 438 -13.02 34.17 6.16
N VAL A 439 -13.08 35.49 6.10
CA VAL A 439 -13.31 36.21 4.84
C VAL A 439 -12.19 35.90 3.82
N LYS A 440 -10.93 35.94 4.24
CA LYS A 440 -9.79 35.58 3.38
C LYS A 440 -9.90 34.14 2.84
N TYR A 441 -10.33 33.22 3.69
CA TYR A 441 -10.56 31.84 3.29
C TYR A 441 -11.68 31.71 2.25
N LEU A 442 -12.84 32.31 2.50
CA LEU A 442 -14.00 32.25 1.61
C LEU A 442 -13.68 32.86 0.24
N LEU A 443 -13.04 34.03 0.21
CA LEU A 443 -12.57 34.67 -1.02
C LEU A 443 -11.65 33.75 -1.82
N SER A 444 -10.73 33.05 -1.14
CA SER A 444 -9.77 32.16 -1.81
C SER A 444 -10.40 30.92 -2.46
N LYS A 445 -11.67 30.61 -2.17
CA LYS A 445 -12.38 29.44 -2.72
C LYS A 445 -13.35 29.79 -3.84
N LEU A 446 -13.60 31.07 -4.07
CA LEU A 446 -14.54 31.51 -5.10
C LEU A 446 -14.09 31.04 -6.49
N PRO A 447 -15.04 30.88 -7.43
CA PRO A 447 -14.71 30.68 -8.83
C PRO A 447 -13.72 31.73 -9.34
N LEU A 448 -12.85 31.35 -10.28
CA LEU A 448 -11.73 32.19 -10.72
C LEU A 448 -12.19 33.60 -11.14
N GLU A 449 -13.25 33.71 -11.95
CA GLU A 449 -13.73 35.02 -12.40
C GLU A 449 -14.29 35.88 -11.26
N ASP A 450 -14.92 35.29 -10.25
CA ASP A 450 -15.38 36.03 -9.08
C ASP A 450 -14.19 36.51 -8.22
N ARG A 451 -13.12 35.70 -8.11
CA ARG A 451 -11.86 36.14 -7.50
C ARG A 451 -11.25 37.31 -8.26
N LYS A 452 -11.18 37.24 -9.59
CA LYS A 452 -10.69 38.33 -10.42
C LYS A 452 -11.54 39.60 -10.29
N ASN A 453 -12.87 39.46 -10.19
CA ASN A 453 -13.77 40.58 -9.99
C ASN A 453 -13.48 41.29 -8.65
N LEU A 454 -13.24 40.55 -7.58
CA LEU A 454 -12.97 41.12 -6.25
C LEU A 454 -11.54 41.65 -6.11
N GLU A 455 -10.56 41.03 -6.76
CA GLU A 455 -9.14 41.41 -6.71
C GLU A 455 -8.80 42.55 -7.67
N PHE A 456 -9.40 42.59 -8.86
CA PHE A 456 -9.06 43.54 -9.92
C PHE A 456 -10.14 44.59 -10.21
N GLY A 457 -11.42 44.31 -9.96
CA GLY A 457 -12.50 45.27 -10.23
C GLY A 457 -12.63 46.34 -9.15
N LYS A 458 -13.07 47.56 -9.48
CA LYS A 458 -13.33 48.66 -8.52
C LYS A 458 -14.28 48.19 -7.42
N ILE A 459 -13.92 48.27 -6.14
CA ILE A 459 -14.75 47.80 -5.02
C ILE A 459 -15.45 48.94 -4.26
N GLU A 460 -16.69 48.69 -3.86
CA GLU A 460 -17.51 49.54 -3.01
C GLU A 460 -18.17 48.67 -1.94
N PHE A 461 -18.19 49.12 -0.69
CA PHE A 461 -18.76 48.37 0.43
C PHE A 461 -20.13 48.92 0.82
N LEU A 462 -21.12 48.05 1.02
CA LEU A 462 -22.43 48.41 1.52
C LEU A 462 -22.78 47.56 2.74
N HIS A 463 -23.31 48.19 3.78
CA HIS A 463 -23.70 47.52 5.02
C HIS A 463 -25.14 47.87 5.39
N THR A 464 -25.86 46.91 5.99
CA THR A 464 -27.29 47.04 6.28
C THR A 464 -27.59 46.78 7.75
N ASN A 465 -28.31 47.70 8.40
CA ASN A 465 -28.80 47.57 9.78
C ASN A 465 -30.32 47.71 9.84
N ASP A 466 -30.96 47.04 10.79
CA ASP A 466 -32.40 47.11 11.02
C ASP A 466 -32.70 48.02 12.21
N TYR A 467 -33.60 48.98 11.99
CA TYR A 467 -34.02 49.96 12.99
C TYR A 467 -35.51 49.88 13.27
N LYS A 468 -35.89 49.95 14.54
CA LYS A 468 -37.28 50.05 14.95
C LYS A 468 -37.76 51.49 14.94
N VAL A 469 -38.90 51.70 14.31
CA VAL A 469 -39.64 52.95 14.31
C VAL A 469 -40.51 52.97 15.57
N ALA A 470 -40.38 54.02 16.37
CA ALA A 470 -41.24 54.24 17.52
C ALA A 470 -42.70 54.48 17.08
N MET A 471 -43.64 54.32 18.02
CA MET A 471 -45.06 54.61 17.76
C MET A 471 -45.37 56.12 17.71
N ASP A 472 -44.39 56.98 18.02
CA ASP A 472 -44.47 58.44 17.91
C ASP A 472 -43.54 59.00 16.83
N ILE A 473 -43.77 60.25 16.42
CA ILE A 473 -43.12 60.90 15.26
C ILE A 473 -41.79 61.59 15.67
N LEU A 474 -41.50 61.72 16.97
CA LEU A 474 -40.38 62.51 17.48
C LEU A 474 -39.19 61.65 17.95
N SER A 475 -39.42 60.37 18.24
CA SER A 475 -38.38 59.48 18.72
C SER A 475 -37.43 59.06 17.59
N PRO A 476 -36.10 59.06 17.83
CA PRO A 476 -35.14 58.58 16.85
C PRO A 476 -35.32 57.08 16.60
N LEU A 477 -34.87 56.65 15.42
CA LEU A 477 -34.76 55.23 15.09
C LEU A 477 -33.87 54.52 16.11
N THR A 478 -34.40 53.46 16.71
CA THR A 478 -33.66 52.63 17.67
C THR A 478 -33.11 51.41 16.93
N LEU A 479 -31.82 51.11 17.08
CA LEU A 479 -31.23 49.90 16.48
C LEU A 479 -31.92 48.67 17.06
N GLU A 480 -32.57 47.87 16.20
CA GLU A 480 -33.23 46.63 16.59
C GLU A 480 -32.29 45.44 16.37
N LYS A 481 -31.68 45.38 15.19
CA LYS A 481 -30.78 44.30 14.80
C LYS A 481 -29.63 44.85 13.95
N ARG A 482 -28.41 44.56 14.38
CA ARG A 482 -27.20 44.89 13.64
C ARG A 482 -27.01 43.89 12.49
N GLY A 483 -26.52 44.38 11.36
CA GLY A 483 -26.10 43.55 10.24
C GLY A 483 -24.87 42.72 10.62
N HIS A 484 -24.84 41.46 10.18
CA HIS A 484 -23.67 40.58 10.28
C HIS A 484 -23.08 40.27 8.91
N THR A 485 -23.62 40.89 7.86
CA THR A 485 -23.19 40.71 6.47
C THR A 485 -22.62 42.00 5.89
N LEU A 486 -21.75 41.84 4.90
CA LEU A 486 -21.19 42.95 4.12
C LEU A 486 -21.43 42.68 2.64
N HIS A 487 -22.00 43.65 1.93
CA HIS A 487 -22.09 43.59 0.48
C HIS A 487 -20.86 44.26 -0.13
N VAL A 488 -20.16 43.56 -1.01
CA VAL A 488 -19.06 44.09 -1.82
C VAL A 488 -19.54 44.18 -3.25
N LYS A 489 -19.77 45.40 -3.72
CA LYS A 489 -20.01 45.68 -5.13
C LYS A 489 -18.66 45.82 -5.81
N THR A 490 -18.50 45.19 -6.96
CA THR A 490 -17.32 45.34 -7.82
C THR A 490 -17.71 45.70 -9.24
N THR A 491 -16.91 46.54 -9.89
CA THR A 491 -17.02 46.87 -11.32
C THR A 491 -15.71 46.54 -12.02
N ARG A 492 -15.71 45.57 -12.94
CA ARG A 492 -14.54 45.17 -13.74
C ARG A 492 -14.92 45.15 -15.21
N ASN A 493 -14.16 45.83 -16.06
CA ASN A 493 -14.43 45.96 -17.51
C ASN A 493 -15.88 46.41 -17.82
N GLY A 494 -16.46 47.26 -16.96
CA GLY A 494 -17.86 47.70 -17.06
C GLY A 494 -18.92 46.72 -16.55
N GLU A 495 -18.55 45.50 -16.15
CA GLU A 495 -19.47 44.53 -15.56
C GLU A 495 -19.58 44.72 -14.04
N VAL A 496 -20.81 44.89 -13.55
CA VAL A 496 -21.11 45.06 -12.12
C VAL A 496 -21.49 43.73 -11.49
N ASN A 497 -20.76 43.35 -10.45
CA ASN A 497 -21.02 42.15 -9.65
C ASN A 497 -21.19 42.53 -8.18
N ILE A 498 -22.11 41.88 -7.45
CA ILE A 498 -22.34 42.14 -6.02
C ILE A 498 -22.20 40.84 -5.26
N TYR A 499 -21.43 40.87 -4.17
CA TYR A 499 -21.16 39.72 -3.32
C TYR A 499 -21.60 40.02 -1.89
N GLU A 500 -22.46 39.20 -1.30
CA GLU A 500 -22.75 39.24 0.14
C GLU A 500 -21.78 38.31 0.87
N ILE A 501 -21.08 38.84 1.87
CA ILE A 501 -20.18 38.10 2.75
C ILE A 501 -20.91 37.83 4.06
N ASP A 502 -21.01 36.57 4.47
CA ASP A 502 -21.59 36.12 5.73
C ASP A 502 -20.66 35.09 6.39
N THR A 503 -19.94 35.51 7.43
CA THR A 503 -19.02 34.61 8.16
C THR A 503 -19.73 33.68 9.13
N HIS A 504 -20.98 33.98 9.52
CA HIS A 504 -21.78 33.09 10.36
C HIS A 504 -22.26 31.87 9.55
N LYS A 505 -22.67 32.09 8.29
CA LYS A 505 -22.99 31.01 7.33
C LYS A 505 -21.77 30.44 6.60
N ALA A 506 -20.58 30.99 6.86
CA ALA A 506 -19.35 30.67 6.14
C ALA A 506 -19.53 30.69 4.60
N SER A 507 -20.18 31.74 4.08
CA SER A 507 -20.48 31.87 2.64
C SER A 507 -20.17 33.25 2.07
N ILE A 508 -19.89 33.26 0.75
CA ILE A 508 -19.92 34.46 -0.08
C ILE A 508 -20.84 34.17 -1.25
N GLU A 509 -21.93 34.92 -1.38
CA GLU A 509 -22.98 34.68 -2.36
C GLU A 509 -23.09 35.83 -3.36
N LYS A 510 -23.30 35.49 -4.63
CA LYS A 510 -23.44 36.48 -5.70
C LYS A 510 -24.89 36.98 -5.78
N GLN A 511 -25.09 38.28 -5.59
CA GLN A 511 -26.40 38.93 -5.45
C GLN A 511 -26.64 39.96 -6.57
N ASN A 512 -26.30 39.61 -7.82
CA ASN A 512 -26.34 40.56 -8.95
C ASN A 512 -27.73 41.16 -9.23
N TYR A 513 -28.82 40.55 -8.76
CA TYR A 513 -30.17 41.15 -8.84
C TYR A 513 -30.27 42.48 -8.06
N LEU A 514 -29.35 42.77 -7.14
CA LEU A 514 -29.25 44.03 -6.40
C LEU A 514 -28.53 45.14 -7.18
N SER A 515 -27.99 44.87 -8.37
CA SER A 515 -27.22 45.84 -9.19
C SER A 515 -27.96 47.16 -9.42
N ASN A 516 -29.26 47.09 -9.70
CA ASN A 516 -30.09 48.29 -9.86
C ASN A 516 -30.28 49.05 -8.54
N LYS A 517 -30.41 48.33 -7.41
CA LYS A 517 -30.56 48.93 -6.07
C LYS A 517 -29.26 49.60 -5.62
N PHE A 518 -28.11 48.96 -5.83
CA PHE A 518 -26.78 49.41 -5.42
C PHE A 518 -26.04 50.20 -6.52
N SER A 519 -26.78 51.02 -7.27
CA SER A 519 -26.20 51.98 -8.22
C SER A 519 -26.39 53.41 -7.74
N GLU A 520 -25.60 54.33 -8.25
CA GLU A 520 -25.79 55.76 -7.98
C GLU A 520 -27.13 56.26 -8.55
N PRO A 521 -27.75 57.28 -7.93
CA PRO A 521 -27.38 57.89 -6.64
C PRO A 521 -27.77 56.99 -5.44
N TYR A 522 -26.90 56.91 -4.44
CA TYR A 522 -27.12 56.15 -3.19
C TYR A 522 -28.06 56.90 -2.22
N SER A 523 -29.29 57.18 -2.64
CA SER A 523 -30.29 57.89 -1.81
C SER A 523 -31.00 56.96 -0.82
N ARG A 524 -31.51 57.52 0.27
CA ARG A 524 -32.30 56.78 1.28
C ARG A 524 -33.53 56.10 0.69
N GLU A 525 -34.23 56.78 -0.20
CA GLU A 525 -35.43 56.26 -0.88
C GLU A 525 -35.14 55.00 -1.71
N LYS A 526 -33.91 54.89 -2.23
CA LYS A 526 -33.47 53.75 -3.05
C LYS A 526 -32.96 52.58 -2.21
N LEU A 527 -32.26 52.86 -1.12
CA LEU A 527 -31.55 51.86 -0.32
C LEU A 527 -32.37 51.32 0.85
N ASP A 528 -33.12 52.17 1.55
CA ASP A 528 -33.90 51.78 2.72
C ASP A 528 -35.12 50.92 2.30
N THR A 529 -35.42 49.88 3.07
CA THR A 529 -36.63 49.07 2.92
C THR A 529 -37.38 49.02 4.25
N ARG A 530 -38.71 49.04 4.21
CA ARG A 530 -39.53 49.07 5.43
C ARG A 530 -40.49 47.88 5.47
N THR A 531 -40.46 47.14 6.57
CA THR A 531 -41.39 46.06 6.88
C THR A 531 -42.01 46.32 8.25
N ALA A 532 -43.31 46.60 8.29
CA ALA A 532 -44.02 47.02 9.50
C ALA A 532 -43.32 48.22 10.22
N ASN A 533 -42.91 48.03 11.47
CA ASN A 533 -42.20 49.00 12.27
C ASN A 533 -40.67 48.86 12.22
N ILE A 534 -40.12 48.09 11.27
CA ILE A 534 -38.68 47.93 11.04
C ILE A 534 -38.27 48.58 9.72
N ILE A 535 -37.21 49.39 9.75
CA ILE A 535 -36.53 49.95 8.58
C ILE A 535 -35.17 49.25 8.46
N SER A 536 -34.98 48.47 7.40
CA SER A 536 -33.68 47.93 6.99
C SER A 536 -32.97 48.98 6.15
N ARG A 537 -31.91 49.53 6.70
CA ARG A 537 -31.18 50.69 6.20
C ARG A 537 -29.83 50.24 5.65
N THR A 538 -29.66 50.36 4.34
CA THR A 538 -28.40 50.06 3.64
C THR A 538 -27.66 51.35 3.32
N GLU A 539 -26.36 51.38 3.59
CA GLU A 539 -25.51 52.56 3.37
C GLU A 539 -24.18 52.17 2.71
N LEU A 540 -23.60 53.12 1.97
CA LEU A 540 -22.21 53.02 1.54
C LEU A 540 -21.32 53.08 2.80
N PHE A 541 -20.52 52.05 2.99
CA PHE A 541 -19.68 51.89 4.17
C PHE A 541 -18.24 52.24 3.82
N ASP A 542 -17.67 53.25 4.49
CA ASP A 542 -16.24 53.54 4.40
C ASP A 542 -15.52 53.01 5.64
N PRO A 543 -14.85 51.85 5.57
CA PRO A 543 -14.18 51.24 6.73
C PRO A 543 -13.06 52.10 7.31
N TYR A 544 -12.61 53.15 6.64
CA TYR A 544 -11.51 54.00 7.11
C TYR A 544 -11.93 55.43 7.41
N ASN A 545 -13.23 55.78 7.32
CA ASN A 545 -13.74 57.12 7.61
C ASN A 545 -12.93 58.26 6.95
N GLY A 546 -12.46 58.05 5.71
CA GLY A 546 -11.62 59.00 4.97
C GLY A 546 -10.11 58.96 5.28
N GLU A 547 -9.63 58.19 6.26
CA GLU A 547 -8.21 58.12 6.68
C GLU A 547 -7.33 57.20 5.81
N ARG A 548 -7.51 57.21 4.48
CA ARG A 548 -6.84 56.25 3.56
C ARG A 548 -5.32 56.45 3.37
N ALA A 549 -4.71 57.46 3.97
CA ALA A 549 -3.34 57.88 3.63
C ALA A 549 -2.20 57.19 4.42
N ASN A 550 -2.44 56.60 5.60
CA ASN A 550 -1.34 56.29 6.53
C ASN A 550 -1.27 54.87 7.12
N GLN A 551 -2.17 53.93 6.80
CA GLN A 551 -2.29 52.67 7.58
C GLN A 551 -1.91 51.36 6.87
N THR A 552 -1.54 51.36 5.59
CA THR A 552 -0.91 50.20 4.95
C THR A 552 0.58 50.46 4.75
N GLY A 553 1.38 50.05 5.73
CA GLY A 553 2.85 50.07 5.64
C GLY A 553 3.36 49.18 4.51
N GLY A 554 3.33 49.71 3.29
CA GLY A 554 3.80 49.07 2.05
C GLY A 554 2.97 49.53 0.85
N TRP A 555 3.57 50.39 0.00
CA TRP A 555 3.07 50.98 -1.25
C TRP A 555 2.17 52.21 -1.10
N VAL A 556 2.81 53.38 -1.04
CA VAL A 556 2.19 54.70 -1.11
C VAL A 556 1.83 54.99 -2.58
N GLY A 557 0.54 55.18 -2.90
CA GLY A 557 0.15 55.91 -4.13
C GLY A 557 -1.03 55.41 -4.97
N ALA A 558 -1.60 54.21 -4.75
CA ALA A 558 -2.73 53.71 -5.54
C ALA A 558 -4.01 53.63 -4.71
N ASP A 559 -5.14 54.12 -5.25
CA ASP A 559 -6.45 53.86 -4.68
C ASP A 559 -6.72 52.35 -4.71
N HIS A 560 -6.52 51.69 -3.57
CA HIS A 560 -6.75 50.25 -3.39
C HIS A 560 -8.24 49.85 -3.45
N THR A 561 -9.14 50.77 -3.82
CA THR A 561 -10.52 50.49 -4.22
C THR A 561 -10.79 50.70 -5.71
N ALA A 562 -9.87 51.33 -6.46
CA ALA A 562 -9.98 51.49 -7.90
C ALA A 562 -9.83 50.15 -8.64
N GLU A 563 -10.28 50.14 -9.90
CA GLU A 563 -10.08 49.01 -10.81
C GLU A 563 -8.62 48.93 -11.25
N TRP A 564 -8.07 47.72 -11.27
CA TRP A 564 -6.78 47.42 -11.86
C TRP A 564 -6.95 46.97 -13.31
N THR A 565 -6.80 47.91 -14.23
CA THR A 565 -6.93 47.66 -15.67
C THR A 565 -5.76 46.83 -16.22
N GLY A 566 -6.03 45.78 -17.00
CA GLY A 566 -5.03 44.98 -17.71
C GLY A 566 -4.51 43.75 -16.95
N ALA A 567 -4.97 43.48 -15.72
CA ALA A 567 -4.62 42.27 -14.98
C ALA A 567 -5.50 41.07 -15.40
N ASP A 568 -4.87 39.99 -15.88
CA ASP A 568 -5.55 38.74 -16.26
C ASP A 568 -4.78 37.47 -15.87
N TYR A 569 -4.17 37.48 -14.69
CA TYR A 569 -3.51 36.30 -14.10
C TYR A 569 -4.35 35.73 -12.95
N THR A 570 -4.03 34.51 -12.50
CA THR A 570 -4.67 33.88 -11.34
C THR A 570 -4.27 34.60 -10.05
N PRO A 571 -5.18 35.27 -9.32
CA PRO A 571 -4.81 36.02 -8.12
C PRO A 571 -4.46 35.09 -6.95
N TYR A 572 -3.47 35.51 -6.14
CA TYR A 572 -3.15 34.89 -4.84
C TYR A 572 -4.15 35.35 -3.77
N SER A 573 -5.40 34.91 -3.89
CA SER A 573 -6.54 35.47 -3.15
C SER A 573 -6.53 35.26 -1.63
N TYR A 574 -5.68 34.39 -1.07
CA TYR A 574 -5.66 34.23 0.40
C TYR A 574 -4.80 35.30 1.10
N GLY A 575 -3.66 35.66 0.51
CA GLY A 575 -2.70 36.62 1.09
C GLY A 575 -2.63 37.96 0.35
N GLY A 576 -3.49 38.19 -0.64
CA GLY A 576 -3.53 39.43 -1.41
C GLY A 576 -3.97 40.64 -0.59
N SER A 577 -3.43 41.83 -0.94
CA SER A 577 -3.76 43.09 -0.27
C SER A 577 -5.24 43.48 -0.41
N ARG A 578 -5.87 43.19 -1.55
CA ARG A 578 -7.31 43.45 -1.78
C ARG A 578 -8.19 42.56 -0.92
N THR A 579 -7.83 41.28 -0.79
CA THR A 579 -8.49 40.36 0.13
C THR A 579 -8.34 40.81 1.59
N LYS A 580 -7.16 41.30 2.01
CA LYS A 580 -7.01 41.91 3.34
C LYS A 580 -7.93 43.11 3.53
N LEU A 581 -8.02 44.00 2.54
CA LEU A 581 -8.92 45.17 2.58
C LEU A 581 -10.39 44.77 2.75
N ILE A 582 -10.87 43.76 2.02
CA ILE A 582 -12.24 43.26 2.13
C ILE A 582 -12.47 42.62 3.52
N ALA A 583 -11.50 41.85 4.02
CA ALA A 583 -11.57 41.24 5.34
C ALA A 583 -11.61 42.29 6.48
N ASP A 584 -10.76 43.31 6.41
CA ASP A 584 -10.73 44.42 7.36
C ASP A 584 -12.03 45.22 7.31
N ALA A 585 -12.58 45.45 6.11
CA ALA A 585 -13.88 46.10 5.94
C ALA A 585 -15.02 45.29 6.60
N PHE A 586 -15.02 43.97 6.42
CA PHE A 586 -16.00 43.09 7.05
C PHE A 586 -15.93 43.18 8.57
N VAL A 587 -14.74 43.01 9.17
CA VAL A 587 -14.57 43.09 10.63
C VAL A 587 -15.03 44.44 11.19
N LYS A 588 -14.68 45.54 10.52
CA LYS A 588 -15.12 46.88 10.94
C LYS A 588 -16.63 47.05 10.82
N SER A 589 -17.26 46.44 9.82
CA SER A 589 -18.73 46.47 9.68
C SER A 589 -19.47 45.74 10.81
N LEU A 590 -18.84 44.73 11.44
CA LEU A 590 -19.40 44.05 12.61
C LEU A 590 -19.41 44.94 13.86
N ASP A 591 -18.53 45.94 13.92
CA ASP A 591 -18.41 46.88 15.06
C ASP A 591 -18.27 46.16 16.41
N LEU A 592 -17.43 45.11 16.46
CA LEU A 592 -17.23 44.27 17.65
C LEU A 592 -16.72 45.08 18.87
N GLY A 593 -16.09 46.23 18.65
CA GLY A 593 -15.58 47.11 19.70
C GLY A 593 -16.62 48.01 20.35
N ASN A 594 -17.89 47.94 19.94
CA ASN A 594 -18.96 48.80 20.43
C ASN A 594 -19.22 48.62 21.94
N GLU A 595 -19.69 49.69 22.59
CA GLU A 595 -20.13 49.68 24.00
C GLU A 595 -21.22 48.65 24.30
N ASP A 596 -22.10 48.31 23.34
CA ASP A 596 -23.17 47.33 23.52
C ASP A 596 -22.65 45.95 23.95
N LEU A 597 -21.61 45.45 23.26
CA LEU A 597 -20.98 44.17 23.59
C LEU A 597 -20.26 44.22 24.93
N LEU A 598 -19.54 45.31 25.19
CA LEU A 598 -18.84 45.52 26.46
C LEU A 598 -19.83 45.55 27.63
N ASN A 599 -20.98 46.19 27.44
CA ASN A 599 -22.04 46.29 28.43
C ASN A 599 -22.71 44.93 28.68
N TYR A 600 -22.95 44.14 27.64
CA TYR A 600 -23.43 42.76 27.76
C TYR A 600 -22.43 41.88 28.55
N ALA A 601 -21.14 41.89 28.18
CA ALA A 601 -20.09 41.12 28.82
C ALA A 601 -19.84 41.51 30.29
N LYS A 602 -19.99 42.81 30.61
CA LYS A 602 -19.92 43.35 31.99
C LYS A 602 -21.05 42.82 32.88
N GLY A 603 -22.22 42.49 32.33
CA GLY A 603 -23.43 42.13 33.07
C GLY A 603 -23.97 43.28 33.94
N ALA A 604 -25.21 43.12 34.41
CA ALA A 604 -25.84 44.09 35.31
C ALA A 604 -25.51 43.80 36.79
N THR A 605 -25.06 44.82 37.51
CA THR A 605 -24.94 44.84 38.97
C THR A 605 -26.16 45.50 39.61
N SER A 606 -26.31 45.36 40.93
CA SER A 606 -27.38 46.00 41.70
C SER A 606 -27.39 47.54 41.66
N TYR A 607 -26.32 48.17 41.15
CA TYR A 607 -26.18 49.63 41.05
C TYR A 607 -26.46 50.16 39.62
N ASP A 608 -26.58 49.27 38.62
CA ASP A 608 -26.86 49.63 37.23
C ASP A 608 -28.36 49.92 37.03
N LYS A 609 -28.88 50.98 37.66
CA LYS A 609 -30.30 51.37 37.67
C LYS A 609 -30.91 51.75 36.31
N ALA A 610 -30.17 51.63 35.21
CA ALA A 610 -30.62 51.98 33.86
C ALA A 610 -30.37 50.90 32.79
N ARG A 611 -29.76 49.74 33.11
CA ARG A 611 -29.38 48.75 32.08
C ARG A 611 -30.28 47.51 32.11
N GLN A 612 -31.41 47.57 31.41
CA GLN A 612 -31.96 46.35 30.83
C GLN A 612 -31.08 45.97 29.64
N VAL A 613 -30.08 45.13 29.89
CA VAL A 613 -29.26 44.56 28.81
C VAL A 613 -30.21 43.74 27.93
N ASN A 614 -30.48 44.23 26.72
CA ASN A 614 -31.46 43.67 25.80
C ASN A 614 -31.00 42.27 25.36
N ALA A 615 -31.84 41.24 25.54
CA ALA A 615 -31.50 39.86 25.16
C ALA A 615 -31.15 39.73 23.67
N ALA A 616 -31.71 40.59 22.82
CA ALA A 616 -31.42 40.67 21.39
C ALA A 616 -29.96 41.03 21.07
N ILE A 617 -29.29 41.84 21.91
CA ILE A 617 -27.88 42.21 21.73
C ILE A 617 -26.99 41.00 21.99
N GLY A 618 -27.28 40.24 23.06
CA GLY A 618 -26.59 38.99 23.38
C GLY A 618 -26.72 37.96 22.25
N GLU A 619 -27.93 37.80 21.72
CA GLU A 619 -28.18 36.87 20.60
C GLU A 619 -27.45 37.28 19.31
N PHE A 620 -27.32 38.58 18.99
CA PHE A 620 -26.51 39.01 17.83
C PHE A 620 -25.07 38.52 17.94
N PHE A 621 -24.37 38.80 19.04
CA PHE A 621 -22.96 38.41 19.20
C PHE A 621 -22.77 36.91 19.41
N LEU A 622 -23.73 36.21 20.01
CA LEU A 622 -23.73 34.75 20.07
C LEU A 622 -23.90 34.11 18.69
N ASN A 623 -24.68 34.74 17.80
CA ASN A 623 -24.88 34.30 16.42
C ASN A 623 -23.74 34.75 15.48
N LEU A 624 -22.73 35.48 15.95
CA LEU A 624 -21.51 35.71 15.18
C LEU A 624 -20.53 34.53 15.29
N ILE A 625 -20.65 33.69 16.31
CA ILE A 625 -19.83 32.49 16.49
C ILE A 625 -20.32 31.43 15.51
N PRO A 626 -19.57 31.12 14.44
CA PRO A 626 -19.95 30.06 13.52
C PRO A 626 -19.95 28.73 14.26
N PHE A 627 -20.77 27.77 13.83
CA PHE A 627 -20.87 26.43 14.44
C PHE A 627 -21.43 26.37 15.87
N ARG A 628 -22.06 27.45 16.38
CA ARG A 628 -22.64 27.44 17.73
C ARG A 628 -23.61 26.28 17.96
N SER A 629 -24.44 25.91 16.97
CA SER A 629 -25.36 24.77 17.07
C SER A 629 -24.61 23.44 17.23
N ALA A 630 -23.57 23.19 16.42
CA ALA A 630 -22.73 22.00 16.53
C ALA A 630 -22.07 21.89 17.92
N ILE A 631 -21.51 22.99 18.43
CA ILE A 631 -20.87 23.04 19.75
C ILE A 631 -21.89 22.79 20.87
N VAL A 632 -23.08 23.38 20.78
CA VAL A 632 -24.16 23.18 21.74
C VAL A 632 -24.65 21.72 21.71
N ASN A 633 -24.81 21.13 20.52
CA ASN A 633 -25.22 19.74 20.35
C ASN A 633 -24.17 18.77 20.90
N PHE A 634 -22.87 18.98 20.63
CA PHE A 634 -21.80 18.19 21.24
C PHE A 634 -21.73 18.33 22.76
N LYS A 635 -21.86 19.55 23.29
CA LYS A 635 -21.87 19.82 24.74
C LYS A 635 -23.07 19.16 25.44
N ASN A 636 -24.21 19.06 24.75
CA ASN A 636 -25.42 18.42 25.25
C ASN A 636 -25.45 16.90 25.05
N GLY A 637 -24.39 16.29 24.51
CA GLY A 637 -24.31 14.85 24.26
C GLY A 637 -25.12 14.38 23.03
N GLN A 638 -25.65 15.30 22.23
CA GLN A 638 -26.32 15.03 20.95
C GLN A 638 -25.27 14.85 19.86
N VAL A 639 -24.53 13.74 19.92
CA VAL A 639 -23.39 13.46 19.03
C VAL A 639 -23.82 13.33 17.57
N GLY A 640 -25.02 12.80 17.30
CA GLY A 640 -25.59 12.67 15.95
C GLY A 640 -25.89 14.04 15.30
N ASP A 641 -26.60 14.92 16.01
CA ASP A 641 -26.92 16.26 15.54
C ASP A 641 -25.67 17.17 15.51
N GLY A 642 -24.75 16.99 16.45
CA GLY A 642 -23.46 17.66 16.45
C GLY A 642 -22.57 17.26 15.27
N LEU A 643 -22.52 15.96 14.93
CA LEU A 643 -21.79 15.45 13.75
C LEU A 643 -22.45 15.88 12.43
N PHE A 644 -23.78 15.96 12.38
CA PHE A 644 -24.50 16.45 11.20
C PHE A 644 -24.24 17.94 10.99
N ASP A 645 -24.37 18.76 12.05
CA ASP A 645 -24.08 20.20 12.02
C ASP A 645 -22.60 20.53 11.79
N LEU A 646 -21.68 19.64 12.16
CA LEU A 646 -20.25 19.73 11.83
C LEU A 646 -19.94 19.23 10.41
N GLY A 647 -20.72 18.25 9.92
CA GLY A 647 -20.61 17.63 8.62
C GLY A 647 -20.80 18.61 7.46
N VAL A 648 -21.61 19.65 7.65
CA VAL A 648 -21.93 20.66 6.63
C VAL A 648 -20.89 21.77 6.46
N ASP A 649 -19.92 21.93 7.36
CA ASP A 649 -18.94 23.02 7.26
C ASP A 649 -17.51 22.64 7.72
N ILE A 650 -16.59 22.80 6.77
CA ILE A 650 -15.21 22.27 6.73
C ILE A 650 -14.32 22.76 7.86
N ILE A 651 -14.51 23.99 8.36
CA ILE A 651 -13.59 24.55 9.36
C ILE A 651 -13.71 23.78 10.68
N GLY A 652 -14.90 23.30 11.06
CA GLY A 652 -15.08 22.41 12.21
C GLY A 652 -14.39 21.05 12.06
N LEU A 653 -14.42 20.46 10.85
CA LEU A 653 -13.80 19.17 10.55
C LEU A 653 -12.27 19.23 10.42
N VAL A 654 -11.72 20.33 9.90
CA VAL A 654 -10.27 20.54 9.80
C VAL A 654 -9.63 20.74 11.19
N THR A 655 -10.37 21.28 12.16
CA THR A 655 -9.81 21.74 13.44
C THR A 655 -10.07 20.86 14.65
N LEU A 656 -11.11 20.02 14.65
CA LEU A 656 -11.43 19.18 15.81
C LEU A 656 -10.48 18.01 16.06
N GLY A 657 -9.61 17.66 15.11
CA GLY A 657 -8.57 16.63 15.29
C GLY A 657 -7.12 17.15 15.36
N ALA A 658 -6.89 18.47 15.26
CA ALA A 658 -5.60 19.07 15.63
C ALA A 658 -5.56 19.23 17.16
N GLY A 659 -5.23 18.14 17.87
CA GLY A 659 -5.41 18.00 19.30
C GLY A 659 -5.01 19.22 20.14
N LYS A 660 -6.00 19.97 20.64
CA LYS A 660 -5.91 20.83 21.83
C LYS A 660 -7.26 20.95 22.55
N ALA A 661 -7.65 19.89 23.27
CA ALA A 661 -8.41 20.09 24.51
C ALA A 661 -7.65 20.99 25.53
N ALA A 662 -6.37 21.29 25.26
CA ALA A 662 -5.48 22.09 26.11
C ALA A 662 -5.59 23.62 25.96
N GLN A 663 -6.23 24.22 24.94
CA GLN A 663 -6.26 25.69 24.86
C GLN A 663 -7.42 26.35 25.63
N ALA A 664 -8.53 25.65 25.85
CA ALA A 664 -9.45 26.01 26.94
C ALA A 664 -8.73 25.99 28.31
N SER A 665 -7.65 25.20 28.44
CA SER A 665 -6.83 25.15 29.65
C SER A 665 -5.77 26.24 29.74
N LYS A 666 -5.33 26.90 28.65
CA LYS A 666 -4.29 27.96 28.75
C LYS A 666 -4.84 29.31 29.23
N ALA A 667 -6.10 29.63 28.93
CA ALA A 667 -6.81 30.72 29.61
C ALA A 667 -7.10 30.38 31.09
N LEU A 668 -7.23 29.09 31.42
CA LEU A 668 -7.35 28.61 32.81
C LEU A 668 -5.99 28.48 33.54
N ALA A 669 -4.87 28.25 32.85
CA ALA A 669 -3.61 27.84 33.45
C ALA A 669 -2.84 28.96 34.14
N LYS A 670 -3.19 30.23 33.89
CA LYS A 670 -2.72 31.34 34.74
C LYS A 670 -3.53 31.50 36.03
N GLY A 671 -4.53 30.64 36.29
CA GLY A 671 -5.36 30.74 37.49
C GLY A 671 -5.93 29.44 38.06
N ALA A 672 -5.51 28.24 37.62
CA ALA A 672 -6.13 26.97 38.04
C ALA A 672 -5.08 25.90 38.44
N GLN A 673 -4.63 25.95 39.69
CA GLN A 673 -4.26 24.74 40.43
C GLN A 673 -5.37 24.49 41.46
N SER A 674 -5.91 23.27 41.43
CA SER A 674 -7.01 22.73 42.27
C SER A 674 -8.44 23.16 41.89
N ILE A 675 -9.20 22.23 41.29
CA ILE A 675 -10.34 21.53 41.91
C ILE A 675 -10.81 20.42 40.97
N SER A 676 -10.76 19.21 41.52
CA SER A 676 -11.42 18.00 41.03
C SER A 676 -12.92 18.05 41.34
N ALA A 677 -13.73 18.58 40.43
CA ALA A 677 -15.19 18.44 40.48
C ALA A 677 -15.83 18.60 39.07
N ALA A 678 -15.44 17.75 38.13
CA ALA A 678 -16.15 17.50 36.86
C ALA A 678 -15.83 16.08 36.34
N GLY A 679 -15.83 15.08 37.21
CA GLY A 679 -15.31 13.73 36.97
C GLY A 679 -16.15 12.80 36.09
N LYS A 680 -17.03 13.28 35.19
CA LYS A 680 -17.83 12.39 34.30
C LYS A 680 -18.06 12.92 32.88
N ALA A 681 -17.02 13.44 32.22
CA ALA A 681 -17.08 13.73 30.77
C ALA A 681 -15.74 13.48 30.08
N ALA A 682 -15.10 12.33 30.35
CA ALA A 682 -13.82 11.96 29.75
C ALA A 682 -13.87 10.62 29.00
N LYS A 683 -15.04 10.20 28.53
CA LYS A 683 -15.18 9.00 27.69
C LYS A 683 -15.84 9.32 26.37
N VAL A 684 -15.03 9.10 25.32
CA VAL A 684 -15.39 8.89 23.93
C VAL A 684 -15.76 10.14 23.14
N ALA A 685 -14.74 10.79 22.59
CA ALA A 685 -14.76 11.15 21.18
C ALA A 685 -13.31 11.23 20.65
N LYS A 686 -12.85 10.19 19.96
CA LYS A 686 -11.72 10.32 19.03
C LYS A 686 -12.30 11.04 17.81
N PHE A 687 -11.95 12.31 17.63
CA PHE A 687 -12.38 13.06 16.45
C PHE A 687 -11.24 13.15 15.43
N ILE A 688 -11.64 12.94 14.19
CA ILE A 688 -10.87 12.72 12.97
C ILE A 688 -9.91 13.88 12.74
N GLY A 689 -8.60 13.59 12.68
CA GLY A 689 -7.56 14.60 12.48
C GLY A 689 -7.08 14.71 11.04
N VAL A 690 -7.05 15.93 10.53
CA VAL A 690 -6.23 16.30 9.37
C VAL A 690 -4.77 16.35 9.84
N THR A 691 -3.92 15.48 9.30
CA THR A 691 -2.47 15.55 9.52
C THR A 691 -1.84 16.55 8.56
N ALA A 692 -1.03 17.47 9.06
CA ALA A 692 -0.18 18.29 8.21
C ALA A 692 0.69 17.38 7.33
N LEU A 693 0.87 17.72 6.06
CA LEU A 693 1.69 16.91 5.15
C LEU A 693 3.16 17.01 5.60
N GLU A 694 3.75 15.87 5.98
CA GLU A 694 5.15 15.79 6.43
C GLU A 694 6.13 16.10 5.28
N ALA A 695 7.39 16.31 5.63
CA ALA A 695 8.44 16.57 4.64
C ALA A 695 8.54 15.42 3.64
N LEU A 696 8.33 15.73 2.35
CA LEU A 696 8.54 14.75 1.27
C LEU A 696 10.05 14.51 1.20
N ASN A 697 10.52 13.38 1.73
CA ASN A 697 11.95 13.10 1.87
C ASN A 697 12.55 12.75 0.49
N PRO A 698 13.45 13.57 -0.08
CA PRO A 698 14.08 13.26 -1.37
C PRO A 698 15.12 12.13 -1.27
N VAL A 699 15.49 11.67 -0.07
CA VAL A 699 16.42 10.55 0.16
C VAL A 699 15.94 9.70 1.34
N GLY A 700 14.97 8.82 1.11
CA GLY A 700 14.50 7.88 2.12
C GLY A 700 13.44 6.92 1.58
N GLY A 701 13.87 5.74 1.12
CA GLY A 701 12.99 4.72 0.56
C GLY A 701 12.07 4.09 1.59
N ALA A 702 10.86 4.62 1.74
CA ALA A 702 9.73 3.95 2.37
C ALA A 702 8.43 4.59 1.85
N GLY A 703 7.90 4.11 0.71
CA GLY A 703 6.68 4.69 0.13
C GLY A 703 6.06 3.97 -1.07
N ASP A 704 6.52 2.78 -1.46
CA ASP A 704 6.06 2.10 -2.69
C ASP A 704 5.25 0.84 -2.39
N ALA A 705 4.19 1.00 -1.60
CA ALA A 705 3.26 -0.08 -1.27
C ALA A 705 1.83 0.26 -1.72
N LEU A 706 1.64 0.54 -3.01
CA LEU A 706 0.56 -0.07 -3.78
C LEU A 706 0.75 0.11 -5.29
N MET A 707 0.67 -1.00 -6.02
CA MET A 707 1.08 -1.12 -7.41
C MET A 707 -0.01 -0.65 -8.39
N GLY A 708 0.36 0.32 -9.22
CA GLY A 708 -0.10 0.41 -10.61
C GLY A 708 1.12 0.80 -11.44
N ALA A 709 1.63 -0.12 -12.26
CA ALA A 709 2.92 -0.10 -12.96
C ALA A 709 3.13 1.05 -13.99
N THR A 710 2.82 2.30 -13.66
CA THR A 710 2.71 3.38 -14.65
C THR A 710 3.82 4.43 -14.62
N LYS A 711 4.91 4.27 -13.84
CA LYS A 711 6.10 5.13 -14.01
C LYS A 711 7.41 4.49 -13.50
N LEU A 712 7.91 3.50 -14.24
CA LEU A 712 9.34 3.11 -14.27
C LEU A 712 9.96 3.44 -15.64
N ALA A 713 9.48 4.50 -16.29
CA ALA A 713 10.00 5.00 -17.56
C ALA A 713 10.91 6.21 -17.28
N GLY A 714 12.17 5.94 -16.93
CA GLY A 714 13.14 7.02 -16.68
C GLY A 714 14.52 6.55 -16.23
N LYS A 715 15.32 6.09 -17.19
CA LYS A 715 16.80 5.93 -17.15
C LYS A 715 17.40 4.98 -16.09
N GLY A 716 17.90 3.85 -16.58
CA GLY A 716 19.02 3.12 -15.99
C GLY A 716 18.64 1.86 -15.22
N LEU A 717 19.24 0.74 -15.63
CA LEU A 717 19.28 -0.59 -15.00
C LEU A 717 18.48 -0.76 -13.70
N ALA A 718 17.59 -1.76 -13.71
CA ALA A 718 17.07 -2.43 -12.53
C ALA A 718 18.17 -2.62 -11.47
N LYS A 719 18.20 -1.73 -10.47
CA LYS A 719 19.00 -1.94 -9.27
C LYS A 719 18.41 -3.15 -8.53
N THR A 720 19.14 -4.26 -8.61
CA THR A 720 19.25 -5.36 -7.65
C THR A 720 18.16 -5.41 -6.55
N GLY A 721 17.20 -6.34 -6.68
CA GLY A 721 16.47 -6.96 -5.56
C GLY A 721 15.40 -6.18 -4.80
N GLU A 722 15.32 -4.84 -4.89
CA GLU A 722 14.44 -4.02 -4.04
C GLU A 722 12.93 -4.30 -4.21
N TRP A 723 12.48 -4.65 -5.43
CA TRP A 723 11.05 -4.94 -5.67
C TRP A 723 10.58 -6.22 -4.97
N LEU A 724 11.45 -7.22 -4.78
CA LEU A 724 11.11 -8.48 -4.09
C LEU A 724 10.87 -8.26 -2.59
N ASN A 725 11.63 -7.36 -1.96
CA ASN A 725 11.45 -7.02 -0.55
C ASN A 725 10.12 -6.27 -0.30
N LYS A 726 9.60 -5.52 -1.29
CA LYS A 726 8.29 -4.85 -1.21
C LYS A 726 7.12 -5.84 -1.19
N PHE A 727 7.28 -7.05 -1.72
CA PHE A 727 6.24 -8.11 -1.70
C PHE A 727 6.23 -8.97 -0.42
N LYS A 728 7.18 -8.77 0.50
CA LYS A 728 7.25 -9.49 1.79
C LYS A 728 6.26 -8.97 2.85
N GLY A 729 5.49 -7.93 2.55
CA GLY A 729 4.57 -7.29 3.51
C GLY A 729 5.28 -6.76 4.76
N ALA A 730 4.53 -6.16 5.69
CA ALA A 730 5.08 -5.62 6.95
C ALA A 730 5.65 -6.71 7.88
N SER A 731 5.29 -7.98 7.68
CA SER A 731 5.75 -9.13 8.47
C SER A 731 7.04 -9.76 7.97
N GLY A 732 7.54 -9.36 6.79
CA GLY A 732 8.69 -10.01 6.16
C GLY A 732 8.39 -11.39 5.53
N SER A 733 7.12 -11.81 5.45
CA SER A 733 6.67 -13.13 4.97
C SER A 733 5.81 -13.05 3.68
N TYR A 734 5.95 -14.07 2.81
CA TYR A 734 5.20 -14.19 1.55
C TYR A 734 3.78 -14.78 1.71
N ASP A 735 3.00 -14.30 2.68
CA ASP A 735 1.73 -14.94 3.08
C ASP A 735 0.65 -14.92 1.99
N LEU A 736 0.62 -13.88 1.15
CA LEU A 736 -0.27 -13.80 -0.02
C LEU A 736 0.08 -14.85 -1.08
N LEU A 737 1.38 -15.12 -1.29
CA LEU A 737 1.86 -16.14 -2.21
C LEU A 737 1.50 -17.53 -1.69
N LYS A 738 1.72 -17.77 -0.40
CA LYS A 738 1.33 -19.01 0.30
C LYS A 738 -0.17 -19.26 0.18
N ALA A 739 -1.01 -18.25 0.44
CA ALA A 739 -2.46 -18.36 0.32
C ALA A 739 -2.91 -18.67 -1.11
N ALA A 740 -2.36 -17.97 -2.11
CA ALA A 740 -2.65 -18.22 -3.53
C ALA A 740 -2.29 -19.66 -3.93
N SER A 741 -1.14 -20.17 -3.46
CA SER A 741 -0.66 -21.52 -3.75
C SER A 741 -1.47 -22.67 -3.12
N LYS A 742 -2.42 -22.36 -2.23
CA LYS A 742 -3.39 -23.35 -1.73
C LYS A 742 -4.58 -23.52 -2.68
N THR A 743 -4.79 -22.56 -3.57
CA THR A 743 -5.94 -22.50 -4.49
C THR A 743 -5.52 -22.83 -5.93
N TYR A 744 -4.31 -22.46 -6.31
CA TYR A 744 -3.75 -22.66 -7.65
C TYR A 744 -2.49 -23.53 -7.58
N ASP A 745 -2.20 -24.26 -8.66
CA ASP A 745 -1.10 -25.24 -8.72
C ASP A 745 0.22 -24.67 -8.22
N VAL A 746 0.56 -23.44 -8.62
CA VAL A 746 1.73 -22.70 -8.12
C VAL A 746 1.39 -21.21 -8.10
N ALA A 747 1.87 -20.48 -7.09
CA ALA A 747 1.90 -19.02 -7.09
C ALA A 747 3.34 -18.52 -7.05
N ALA A 748 3.69 -17.52 -7.86
CA ALA A 748 5.05 -17.03 -7.96
C ALA A 748 5.13 -15.51 -8.11
N LEU A 749 6.21 -14.94 -7.60
CA LEU A 749 6.65 -13.58 -7.92
C LEU A 749 7.74 -13.69 -8.96
N GLY A 750 7.65 -12.90 -10.03
CA GLY A 750 8.59 -12.96 -11.13
C GLY A 750 8.58 -11.72 -11.98
N THR A 751 9.34 -11.75 -13.07
CA THR A 751 9.41 -10.69 -14.06
C THR A 751 8.96 -11.20 -15.42
N TYR A 752 8.27 -10.37 -16.20
CA TYR A 752 7.84 -10.69 -17.56
C TYR A 752 7.91 -9.45 -18.46
N LYS A 753 7.85 -9.63 -19.77
CA LYS A 753 7.92 -8.52 -20.72
C LYS A 753 6.55 -7.97 -21.10
N ILE A 754 6.42 -6.65 -21.12
CA ILE A 754 5.28 -5.90 -21.66
C ILE A 754 5.83 -4.78 -22.55
N ALA A 755 5.46 -4.75 -23.84
CA ALA A 755 5.91 -3.73 -24.80
C ALA A 755 7.43 -3.45 -24.74
N GLU A 756 8.23 -4.53 -24.79
CA GLU A 756 9.71 -4.56 -24.67
C GLU A 756 10.31 -4.23 -23.29
N GLN A 757 9.49 -3.88 -22.29
CA GLN A 757 9.95 -3.55 -20.94
C GLN A 757 9.76 -4.72 -19.97
N THR A 758 10.74 -4.96 -19.10
CA THR A 758 10.65 -5.96 -18.04
C THR A 758 9.89 -5.41 -16.84
N VAL A 759 8.78 -6.06 -16.46
CA VAL A 759 7.90 -5.67 -15.35
C VAL A 759 7.90 -6.79 -14.31
N GLY A 760 7.95 -6.43 -13.01
CA GLY A 760 7.80 -7.37 -11.90
C GLY A 760 6.34 -7.52 -11.46
N GLY A 761 5.92 -8.74 -11.08
CA GLY A 761 4.56 -8.98 -10.61
C GLY A 761 4.32 -10.38 -10.05
N SER A 762 3.12 -10.59 -9.50
CA SER A 762 2.62 -11.89 -9.06
C SER A 762 1.92 -12.64 -10.21
N ALA A 763 2.14 -13.94 -10.28
CA ALA A 763 1.50 -14.83 -11.23
C ALA A 763 1.08 -16.15 -10.57
N VAL A 764 0.07 -16.79 -11.14
CA VAL A 764 -0.32 -18.17 -10.81
C VAL A 764 -0.19 -19.06 -12.03
N PHE A 765 0.24 -20.30 -11.80
CA PHE A 765 0.33 -21.33 -12.83
C PHE A 765 -0.96 -22.13 -12.86
N ARG A 766 -1.55 -22.25 -14.05
CA ARG A 766 -2.77 -23.03 -14.28
C ARG A 766 -2.81 -23.50 -15.72
N GLU A 767 -3.18 -24.76 -15.94
CA GLU A 767 -3.39 -25.34 -17.28
C GLU A 767 -2.17 -25.15 -18.21
N GLY A 768 -0.96 -25.30 -17.65
CA GLY A 768 0.29 -25.19 -18.41
C GLY A 768 0.73 -23.75 -18.74
N LYS A 769 0.06 -22.71 -18.21
CA LYS A 769 0.35 -21.30 -18.51
C LYS A 769 0.43 -20.46 -17.25
N TRP A 770 1.19 -19.37 -17.32
CA TRP A 770 1.25 -18.34 -16.29
C TRP A 770 0.21 -17.24 -16.57
N TYR A 771 -0.53 -16.84 -15.55
CA TYR A 771 -1.45 -15.70 -15.61
C TYR A 771 -1.11 -14.72 -14.50
N GLY A 772 -1.29 -13.42 -14.74
CA GLY A 772 -1.14 -12.41 -13.70
C GLY A 772 -2.09 -12.71 -12.54
N TYR A 773 -1.66 -12.48 -11.29
CA TYR A 773 -2.47 -12.76 -10.11
C TYR A 773 -2.83 -11.47 -9.39
N ASP A 774 -4.14 -11.23 -9.23
CA ASP A 774 -4.68 -10.13 -8.45
C ASP A 774 -4.76 -10.55 -6.99
N ALA A 775 -3.86 -9.99 -6.17
CA ALA A 775 -3.78 -10.31 -4.75
C ALA A 775 -4.92 -9.70 -3.91
N ILE A 776 -5.61 -8.66 -4.42
CA ILE A 776 -6.75 -8.02 -3.75
C ILE A 776 -8.01 -8.88 -3.98
N ASN A 777 -8.25 -9.28 -5.22
CA ASN A 777 -9.43 -10.05 -5.61
C ASN A 777 -9.21 -11.58 -5.61
N HIS A 778 -8.01 -12.04 -5.26
CA HIS A 778 -7.60 -13.44 -5.17
C HIS A 778 -7.83 -14.29 -6.44
N ARG A 779 -7.61 -13.71 -7.62
CA ARG A 779 -7.93 -14.34 -8.91
C ARG A 779 -6.88 -14.11 -10.00
N PRO A 780 -6.71 -15.05 -10.95
CA PRO A 780 -5.91 -14.80 -12.15
C PRO A 780 -6.61 -13.77 -13.05
N TYR A 781 -5.83 -12.99 -13.78
CA TYR A 781 -6.30 -11.97 -14.72
C TYR A 781 -5.47 -11.93 -15.99
N GLY A 782 -6.03 -11.29 -17.03
CA GLY A 782 -5.32 -10.97 -18.26
C GLY A 782 -4.98 -12.19 -19.13
N PRO A 783 -4.32 -11.95 -20.30
CA PRO A 783 -3.80 -13.02 -21.13
C PRO A 783 -2.66 -13.77 -20.44
N ALA A 784 -2.34 -14.96 -20.95
CA ALA A 784 -1.17 -15.71 -20.49
C ALA A 784 0.11 -14.87 -20.62
N LEU A 785 0.88 -14.79 -19.54
CA LEU A 785 2.13 -14.05 -19.47
C LEU A 785 3.18 -14.72 -20.37
N LYS A 786 3.74 -13.95 -21.30
CA LYS A 786 4.88 -14.39 -22.10
C LYS A 786 6.18 -14.13 -21.33
N ASP A 787 7.10 -15.08 -21.39
CA ASP A 787 8.45 -14.98 -20.81
C ASP A 787 8.46 -14.68 -19.30
N PHE A 788 7.45 -15.15 -18.56
CA PHE A 788 7.42 -14.99 -17.10
C PHE A 788 8.52 -15.80 -16.42
N THR A 789 9.43 -15.08 -15.77
CA THR A 789 10.59 -15.62 -15.06
C THR A 789 10.35 -15.48 -13.55
N PRO A 790 9.93 -16.55 -12.84
CA PRO A 790 9.73 -16.51 -11.41
C PRO A 790 11.07 -16.37 -10.67
N LYS A 791 11.00 -15.69 -9.54
CA LYS A 791 12.10 -15.44 -8.61
C LYS A 791 11.81 -16.00 -7.22
N VAL A 792 10.53 -16.05 -6.83
CA VAL A 792 10.03 -16.67 -5.58
C VAL A 792 8.75 -17.44 -5.90
N ALA A 793 8.61 -18.67 -5.42
CA ALA A 793 7.39 -19.47 -5.63
C ALA A 793 6.88 -20.10 -4.32
N ALA A 794 5.57 -20.24 -4.24
CA ALA A 794 4.85 -20.94 -3.18
C ALA A 794 4.05 -22.11 -3.76
N LEU A 795 4.00 -23.21 -2.99
CA LEU A 795 3.17 -24.39 -3.24
C LEU A 795 2.54 -24.83 -1.91
N GLU A 796 1.23 -25.10 -1.89
CA GLU A 796 0.50 -25.62 -0.72
C GLU A 796 0.66 -24.78 0.57
N GLY A 797 1.03 -23.52 0.44
CA GLY A 797 1.25 -22.62 1.58
C GLY A 797 2.68 -22.52 2.08
N GLU A 798 3.67 -23.10 1.38
CA GLU A 798 5.09 -23.00 1.73
C GLU A 798 5.92 -22.36 0.62
N ILE A 799 6.95 -21.59 1.01
CA ILE A 799 7.93 -21.00 0.08
C ILE A 799 9.03 -22.03 -0.14
N LYS A 800 9.31 -22.36 -1.40
CA LYS A 800 10.29 -23.40 -1.76
C LYS A 800 11.36 -22.81 -2.68
N ALA A 801 12.64 -23.01 -2.30
CA ALA A 801 13.79 -22.47 -3.03
C ALA A 801 14.06 -23.24 -4.35
N PHE A 802 14.60 -22.53 -5.34
CA PHE A 802 14.72 -22.97 -6.75
C PHE A 802 15.90 -23.92 -7.07
N ALA A 803 16.47 -24.68 -6.13
CA ALA A 803 17.63 -25.54 -6.45
C ALA A 803 17.60 -26.94 -5.79
N ASP A 804 17.97 -27.94 -6.59
CA ASP A 804 18.29 -29.36 -6.31
C ASP A 804 17.18 -30.32 -5.81
N SER A 805 16.00 -29.82 -5.44
CA SER A 805 14.83 -30.67 -5.13
C SER A 805 14.06 -31.09 -6.39
N TRP A 806 13.29 -32.19 -6.32
CA TRP A 806 12.40 -32.62 -7.41
C TRP A 806 11.43 -31.50 -7.85
N PHE A 807 11.01 -30.65 -6.91
CA PHE A 807 10.17 -29.48 -7.15
C PHE A 807 10.90 -28.36 -7.90
N GLY A 808 12.16 -28.07 -7.55
CA GLY A 808 12.99 -27.10 -8.27
C GLY A 808 13.21 -27.49 -9.73
N LYS A 809 13.45 -28.78 -10.02
CA LYS A 809 13.58 -29.27 -11.41
C LYS A 809 12.24 -29.34 -12.16
N MET A 810 11.14 -29.65 -11.48
CA MET A 810 9.79 -29.55 -12.05
C MET A 810 9.51 -28.13 -12.54
N ILE A 811 9.73 -27.11 -11.70
CA ILE A 811 9.52 -25.71 -12.11
C ILE A 811 10.55 -25.31 -13.18
N GLY A 812 11.83 -25.66 -13.03
CA GLY A 812 12.87 -25.37 -14.04
C GLY A 812 12.53 -25.92 -15.45
N SER A 813 11.94 -27.11 -15.53
CA SER A 813 11.50 -27.72 -16.79
C SER A 813 10.36 -26.95 -17.50
N VAL A 814 9.68 -26.06 -16.79
CA VAL A 814 8.60 -25.19 -17.28
C VAL A 814 9.10 -23.79 -17.66
N LEU A 815 10.25 -23.35 -17.11
CA LEU A 815 10.78 -21.98 -17.24
C LEU A 815 11.75 -21.77 -18.40
N ALA A 816 12.45 -22.82 -18.81
CA ALA A 816 13.20 -22.88 -20.03
C ALA A 816 13.22 -24.37 -20.38
N PRO A 817 12.37 -24.87 -21.31
CA PRO A 817 12.61 -26.20 -21.81
C PRO A 817 14.06 -26.16 -22.32
N PRO A 818 15.01 -26.91 -21.72
CA PRO A 818 16.32 -27.00 -22.33
C PRO A 818 16.03 -27.39 -23.78
N ALA A 819 16.66 -26.72 -24.75
CA ALA A 819 16.65 -27.21 -26.12
C ALA A 819 16.85 -28.72 -26.01
N ASN A 820 15.87 -29.52 -26.47
CA ASN A 820 15.79 -30.94 -26.18
C ASN A 820 16.87 -31.68 -26.99
N ASN A 821 18.12 -31.34 -26.68
CA ASN A 821 19.33 -31.79 -27.29
C ASN A 821 19.96 -32.78 -26.30
N PRO A 822 19.56 -34.06 -26.37
CA PRO A 822 20.17 -35.11 -25.54
C PRO A 822 21.67 -35.30 -25.83
N ASN A 823 22.22 -34.68 -26.87
CA ASN A 823 23.64 -34.72 -27.24
C ASN A 823 24.40 -33.43 -26.88
N TYR A 824 23.83 -32.54 -26.07
CA TYR A 824 24.38 -31.20 -25.79
C TYR A 824 25.86 -31.21 -25.35
N ARG A 825 26.32 -32.24 -24.62
CA ARG A 825 27.73 -32.36 -24.22
C ARG A 825 28.67 -32.51 -25.42
N ARG A 826 28.32 -33.40 -26.35
CA ARG A 826 29.09 -33.61 -27.59
C ARG A 826 29.06 -32.36 -28.45
N ASP A 827 27.88 -31.77 -28.59
CA ASP A 827 27.69 -30.60 -29.43
C ASP A 827 28.39 -29.36 -28.83
N PHE A 828 28.51 -29.29 -27.50
CA PHE A 828 29.28 -28.26 -26.80
C PHE A 828 30.77 -28.39 -27.11
N MET A 829 31.33 -29.61 -27.02
CA MET A 829 32.73 -29.85 -27.40
C MET A 829 32.99 -29.46 -28.86
N ALA A 830 32.06 -29.80 -29.76
CA ALA A 830 32.15 -29.41 -31.17
C ALA A 830 32.03 -27.89 -31.37
N ALA A 831 31.11 -27.21 -30.68
CA ALA A 831 30.94 -25.77 -30.73
C ALA A 831 32.18 -25.02 -30.24
N VAL A 832 32.80 -25.49 -29.16
CA VAL A 832 34.04 -24.92 -28.63
C VAL A 832 35.21 -25.13 -29.61
N ALA A 833 35.31 -26.30 -30.23
CA ALA A 833 36.33 -26.56 -31.26
C ALA A 833 36.14 -25.63 -32.47
N ASN A 834 34.90 -25.49 -32.94
CA ASN A 834 34.55 -24.63 -34.08
C ASN A 834 34.82 -23.14 -33.77
N ALA A 835 34.45 -22.65 -32.59
CA ALA A 835 34.69 -21.26 -32.19
C ALA A 835 36.19 -20.91 -32.16
N LYS A 836 37.03 -21.84 -31.70
CA LYS A 836 38.51 -21.69 -31.72
C LYS A 836 39.08 -21.63 -33.14
N THR A 837 38.40 -22.21 -34.12
CA THR A 837 38.78 -22.16 -35.54
C THR A 837 38.18 -20.98 -36.30
N GLU A 838 36.97 -20.54 -35.94
CA GLU A 838 36.25 -19.44 -36.61
C GLU A 838 36.84 -18.07 -36.26
N ASP A 839 37.03 -17.77 -34.98
CA ASP A 839 37.69 -16.54 -34.53
C ASP A 839 38.33 -16.75 -33.15
N LYS A 840 39.60 -17.16 -33.17
CA LYS A 840 40.39 -17.41 -31.96
C LYS A 840 40.59 -16.15 -31.10
N ALA A 841 40.67 -14.97 -31.71
CA ALA A 841 40.91 -13.72 -30.99
C ALA A 841 39.67 -13.30 -30.22
N ALA A 842 38.49 -13.37 -30.84
CA ALA A 842 37.21 -13.13 -30.17
C ALA A 842 36.94 -14.14 -29.06
N TYR A 843 37.24 -15.43 -29.28
CA TYR A 843 37.12 -16.46 -28.26
C TYR A 843 38.00 -16.19 -27.03
N ILE A 844 39.29 -15.87 -27.22
CA ILE A 844 40.20 -15.53 -26.11
C ILE A 844 39.78 -14.24 -25.42
N LEU A 845 39.31 -13.23 -26.17
CA LEU A 845 38.81 -11.98 -25.59
C LEU A 845 37.59 -12.23 -24.69
N GLY A 846 36.68 -13.11 -25.11
CA GLY A 846 35.56 -13.59 -24.30
C GLY A 846 36.00 -14.30 -23.01
N GLN A 847 37.06 -15.11 -23.08
CA GLN A 847 37.63 -15.78 -21.89
C GLN A 847 38.28 -14.79 -20.90
N ASN A 848 38.82 -13.68 -21.38
CA ASN A 848 39.54 -12.71 -20.55
C ASN A 848 38.66 -11.59 -19.99
N ASN A 849 37.57 -11.22 -20.67
CA ASN A 849 36.66 -10.13 -20.29
C ASN A 849 35.27 -10.63 -19.86
N VAL A 850 35.26 -11.55 -18.90
CA VAL A 850 34.06 -12.28 -18.43
C VAL A 850 32.89 -11.33 -18.13
N LYS A 851 31.83 -11.40 -18.95
CA LYS A 851 30.52 -10.76 -18.72
C LYS A 851 29.38 -11.69 -19.16
N PRO A 852 29.25 -12.88 -18.56
CA PRO A 852 28.23 -13.84 -18.96
C PRO A 852 26.81 -13.32 -18.70
N ASP A 853 26.64 -12.33 -17.80
CA ASP A 853 25.36 -11.64 -17.54
C ASP A 853 24.72 -10.98 -18.76
N ALA A 854 25.51 -10.69 -19.80
CA ALA A 854 25.02 -10.13 -21.06
C ALA A 854 24.47 -11.20 -22.02
N ILE A 855 24.67 -12.50 -21.73
CA ILE A 855 24.26 -13.61 -22.60
C ILE A 855 22.81 -13.97 -22.31
N TYR A 856 21.97 -13.92 -23.35
CA TYR A 856 20.56 -14.26 -23.23
C TYR A 856 20.38 -15.69 -22.69
N GLY A 857 19.63 -15.81 -21.59
CA GLY A 857 19.39 -17.07 -20.88
C GLY A 857 20.39 -17.39 -19.76
N TYR A 858 21.46 -16.61 -19.60
CA TYR A 858 22.42 -16.80 -18.50
C TYR A 858 21.85 -16.35 -17.14
N SER A 859 22.20 -17.10 -16.10
CA SER A 859 22.00 -16.73 -14.70
C SER A 859 23.12 -17.32 -13.85
N THR A 860 23.53 -16.62 -12.79
CA THR A 860 24.47 -17.14 -11.78
C THR A 860 23.94 -18.35 -11.02
N ALA A 861 22.65 -18.68 -11.17
CA ALA A 861 22.03 -19.88 -10.62
C ALA A 861 22.18 -21.14 -11.49
N LEU A 862 22.65 -21.00 -12.74
CA LEU A 862 22.79 -22.14 -13.67
C LEU A 862 23.90 -23.10 -13.22
N SER A 863 23.64 -24.40 -13.35
CA SER A 863 24.66 -25.43 -13.15
C SER A 863 25.65 -25.49 -14.32
N ILE A 864 26.80 -26.16 -14.14
CA ILE A 864 27.76 -26.41 -15.24
C ILE A 864 27.06 -27.04 -16.46
N GLU A 865 26.14 -27.97 -16.23
CA GLU A 865 25.43 -28.66 -17.31
C GLU A 865 24.40 -27.76 -17.98
N ASP A 866 23.73 -26.88 -17.25
CA ASP A 866 22.83 -25.88 -17.84
C ASP A 866 23.59 -24.81 -18.63
N LEU A 867 24.82 -24.46 -18.22
CA LEU A 867 25.71 -23.59 -18.99
C LEU A 867 26.17 -24.25 -20.29
N LYS A 868 26.50 -25.55 -20.26
CA LYS A 868 26.82 -26.33 -21.47
C LYS A 868 25.61 -26.39 -22.42
N ARG A 869 24.40 -26.55 -21.90
CA ARG A 869 23.15 -26.48 -22.70
C ARG A 869 22.93 -25.08 -23.28
N LEU A 870 23.10 -24.04 -22.47
CA LEU A 870 22.96 -22.64 -22.90
C LEU A 870 23.94 -22.28 -24.03
N ALA A 871 25.15 -22.83 -23.96
CA ALA A 871 26.20 -22.64 -24.96
C ALA A 871 25.84 -23.25 -26.33
N VAL A 872 24.94 -24.23 -26.39
CA VAL A 872 24.53 -24.92 -27.62
C VAL A 872 23.04 -24.84 -27.92
N ALA A 873 22.27 -24.07 -27.13
CA ALA A 873 20.85 -23.86 -27.34
C ALA A 873 20.57 -23.11 -28.65
N GLU A 874 21.50 -22.24 -29.06
CA GLU A 874 21.50 -21.49 -30.31
C GLU A 874 22.96 -21.23 -30.76
N ARG A 875 23.17 -20.79 -32.00
CA ARG A 875 24.53 -20.45 -32.48
C ARG A 875 25.05 -19.24 -31.71
N ARG A 876 26.08 -19.46 -30.90
CA ARG A 876 26.78 -18.42 -30.12
C ARG A 876 27.97 -17.86 -30.91
N THR A 877 28.29 -16.60 -30.66
CA THR A 877 29.54 -16.01 -31.18
C THR A 877 30.76 -16.62 -30.47
N PRO A 878 31.95 -16.62 -31.09
CA PRO A 878 33.17 -17.10 -30.43
C PRO A 878 33.46 -16.40 -29.10
N ALA A 879 33.16 -15.10 -28.98
CA ALA A 879 33.32 -14.34 -27.72
C ALA A 879 32.34 -14.76 -26.62
N GLU A 880 31.06 -14.98 -26.94
CA GLU A 880 30.08 -15.49 -25.97
C GLU A 880 30.44 -16.91 -25.51
N LEU A 881 30.88 -17.77 -26.44
CA LEU A 881 31.37 -19.11 -26.09
C LEU A 881 32.61 -19.06 -25.20
N GLY A 882 33.56 -18.16 -25.49
CA GLY A 882 34.72 -17.92 -24.64
C GLY A 882 34.32 -17.53 -23.21
N SER A 883 33.34 -16.62 -23.06
CA SER A 883 32.84 -16.19 -21.75
C SER A 883 32.11 -17.31 -20.99
N LEU A 884 31.31 -18.14 -21.67
CA LEU A 884 30.63 -19.28 -21.03
C LEU A 884 31.61 -20.38 -20.63
N VAL A 885 32.59 -20.71 -21.49
CA VAL A 885 33.64 -21.69 -21.17
C VAL A 885 34.42 -21.23 -19.96
N LYS A 886 34.83 -19.95 -19.90
CA LYS A 886 35.56 -19.42 -18.73
C LYS A 886 34.75 -19.56 -17.44
N ARG A 887 33.44 -19.29 -17.47
CA ARG A 887 32.57 -19.47 -16.31
C ARG A 887 32.43 -20.93 -15.90
N ILE A 888 32.36 -21.85 -16.87
CA ILE A 888 32.37 -23.29 -16.62
C ILE A 888 33.69 -23.69 -15.94
N ASP A 889 34.84 -23.27 -16.47
CA ASP A 889 36.16 -23.56 -15.90
C ASP A 889 36.27 -23.04 -14.44
N GLU A 890 35.70 -21.87 -14.14
CA GLU A 890 35.66 -21.31 -12.79
C GLU A 890 34.83 -22.16 -11.82
N LEU A 891 33.67 -22.66 -12.27
CA LEU A 891 32.81 -23.53 -11.47
C LEU A 891 33.40 -24.95 -11.32
N GLU A 892 34.11 -25.46 -12.33
CA GLU A 892 34.83 -26.74 -12.27
C GLU A 892 36.03 -26.67 -11.31
N ALA A 893 36.71 -25.52 -11.21
CA ALA A 893 37.79 -25.31 -10.24
C ALA A 893 37.32 -24.97 -8.82
N LEU A 894 36.06 -24.58 -8.64
CA LEU A 894 35.52 -24.11 -7.36
C LEU A 894 35.57 -25.15 -6.23
N PRO A 895 35.28 -26.45 -6.43
CA PRO A 895 35.36 -27.46 -5.38
C PRO A 895 36.75 -27.57 -4.74
N GLU A 896 37.81 -27.63 -5.55
CA GLU A 896 39.19 -27.70 -5.04
C GLU A 896 39.58 -26.41 -4.32
N ARG A 897 39.20 -25.24 -4.86
CA ARG A 897 39.42 -23.95 -4.18
C ARG A 897 38.71 -23.88 -2.83
N PHE A 898 37.48 -24.39 -2.76
CA PHE A 898 36.70 -24.45 -1.53
C PHE A 898 37.32 -25.41 -0.52
N LYS A 899 37.82 -26.57 -0.96
CA LYS A 899 38.55 -27.53 -0.13
C LYS A 899 39.82 -26.91 0.46
N SER A 900 40.67 -26.29 -0.37
CA SER A 900 41.88 -25.60 0.10
C SER A 900 41.55 -24.45 1.05
N ALA A 901 40.48 -23.69 0.79
CA ALA A 901 40.03 -22.62 1.69
C ALA A 901 39.54 -23.15 3.04
N ARG A 902 38.85 -24.29 3.06
CA ARG A 902 38.43 -24.97 4.29
C ARG A 902 39.63 -25.41 5.12
N GLU A 903 40.62 -26.06 4.50
CA GLU A 903 41.87 -26.46 5.16
C GLU A 903 42.62 -25.24 5.71
N ALA A 904 42.72 -24.17 4.92
CA ALA A 904 43.35 -22.93 5.37
C ALA A 904 42.62 -22.29 6.56
N ALA A 905 41.28 -22.21 6.54
CA ALA A 905 40.49 -21.65 7.63
C ALA A 905 40.65 -22.45 8.94
N GLN A 906 40.73 -23.78 8.84
CA GLN A 906 40.98 -24.68 9.97
C GLN A 906 42.40 -24.56 10.53
N ILE A 907 43.39 -24.20 9.70
CA ILE A 907 44.76 -23.94 10.15
C ILE A 907 44.91 -22.54 10.78
N VAL A 908 44.26 -21.52 10.19
CA VAL A 908 44.38 -20.13 10.61
C VAL A 908 43.78 -19.90 11.99
N ASP A 909 42.55 -20.39 12.23
CA ASP A 909 41.87 -20.26 13.51
C ASP A 909 40.85 -21.41 13.69
N ALA A 910 41.34 -22.53 14.21
CA ALA A 910 40.56 -23.75 14.38
C ALA A 910 39.36 -23.58 15.33
N ASP A 911 39.52 -22.78 16.39
CA ASP A 911 38.48 -22.56 17.40
C ASP A 911 37.33 -21.71 16.84
N MET A 912 37.65 -20.64 16.11
CA MET A 912 36.64 -19.79 15.49
C MET A 912 35.95 -20.51 14.32
N PHE A 913 36.69 -21.27 13.51
CA PHE A 913 36.09 -22.15 12.50
C PHE A 913 35.09 -23.12 13.15
N LYS A 914 35.51 -23.79 14.23
CA LYS A 914 34.66 -24.74 14.95
C LYS A 914 33.41 -24.07 15.52
N LYS A 915 33.55 -22.90 16.16
CA LYS A 915 32.41 -22.12 16.68
C LYS A 915 31.41 -21.77 15.58
N GLY A 916 31.91 -21.30 14.43
CA GLY A 916 31.08 -21.00 13.27
C GLY A 916 30.38 -22.24 12.74
N TYR A 917 31.13 -23.32 12.55
CA TYR A 917 30.63 -24.60 12.06
C TYR A 917 29.60 -25.24 12.99
N ASP A 918 29.77 -25.16 14.31
CA ASP A 918 28.80 -25.66 15.27
C ASP A 918 27.51 -24.83 15.27
N SER A 919 27.60 -23.52 15.00
CA SER A 919 26.42 -22.64 14.94
C SER A 919 25.58 -22.81 13.66
N GLY A 920 26.23 -22.98 12.51
CA GLY A 920 25.59 -23.14 11.20
C GLY A 920 24.59 -22.05 10.79
N ASN A 921 24.67 -20.86 11.40
CA ASN A 921 23.74 -19.75 11.15
C ASN A 921 24.46 -18.59 10.43
N PRO A 922 24.29 -18.46 9.10
CA PRO A 922 24.91 -17.40 8.31
C PRO A 922 24.06 -16.12 8.18
N GLU A 923 22.92 -15.97 8.87
CA GLU A 923 21.99 -14.84 8.68
C GLU A 923 22.62 -13.45 8.88
N ARG A 924 23.70 -13.37 9.64
CA ARG A 924 24.43 -12.12 9.93
C ARG A 924 25.56 -11.84 8.95
N ILE A 925 25.86 -12.78 8.04
CA ILE A 925 26.92 -12.62 7.05
C ILE A 925 26.44 -11.69 5.95
N ARG A 926 27.23 -10.65 5.68
CA ARG A 926 26.95 -9.69 4.62
C ARG A 926 26.89 -10.42 3.27
N GLU A 927 25.88 -10.11 2.45
CA GLU A 927 25.57 -10.76 1.15
C GLU A 927 24.94 -12.16 1.23
N PHE A 928 24.76 -12.73 2.43
CA PHE A 928 24.03 -13.98 2.57
C PHE A 928 22.54 -13.81 2.28
N SER A 929 21.98 -14.79 1.56
CA SER A 929 20.54 -14.99 1.37
C SER A 929 20.26 -16.48 1.31
N ASP A 930 19.16 -16.94 1.90
CA ASP A 930 18.72 -18.34 1.85
C ASP A 930 18.41 -18.82 0.41
N THR A 931 18.19 -17.87 -0.50
CA THR A 931 17.95 -18.10 -1.93
C THR A 931 19.20 -18.42 -2.76
N LEU A 932 20.42 -18.23 -2.23
CA LEU A 932 21.66 -18.50 -2.98
C LEU A 932 21.79 -19.99 -3.35
N THR A 933 22.33 -20.32 -4.52
CA THR A 933 22.65 -21.72 -4.90
C THR A 933 23.85 -22.25 -4.12
N ASN A 934 24.10 -23.56 -4.16
CA ASN A 934 25.26 -24.17 -3.49
C ASN A 934 26.58 -23.59 -4.02
N TYR A 935 26.68 -23.34 -5.33
CA TYR A 935 27.86 -22.68 -5.93
C TYR A 935 28.00 -21.24 -5.45
N GLN A 936 26.91 -20.47 -5.41
CA GLN A 936 26.95 -19.08 -4.90
C GLN A 936 27.32 -19.01 -3.41
N LEU A 937 26.84 -19.96 -2.60
CA LEU A 937 27.22 -20.08 -1.19
C LEU A 937 28.71 -20.41 -1.03
N ALA A 938 29.25 -21.26 -1.90
CA ALA A 938 30.69 -21.56 -1.90
C ALA A 938 31.54 -20.38 -2.36
N GLU A 939 31.13 -19.67 -3.42
CA GLU A 939 31.77 -18.43 -3.85
C GLU A 939 31.75 -17.37 -2.74
N LEU A 940 30.62 -17.25 -2.03
CA LEU A 940 30.46 -16.37 -0.87
C LEU A 940 31.40 -16.74 0.28
N ALA A 941 31.61 -18.05 0.52
CA ALA A 941 32.50 -18.55 1.56
C ALA A 941 33.97 -18.27 1.25
N ILE A 942 34.42 -18.45 0.02
CA ILE A 942 35.82 -18.21 -0.37
C ILE A 942 36.12 -16.74 -0.71
N ALA A 943 35.13 -15.85 -0.58
CA ALA A 943 35.30 -14.45 -0.89
C ALA A 943 36.37 -13.80 0.01
N PRO A 944 37.19 -12.85 -0.51
CA PRO A 944 38.20 -12.17 0.28
C PRO A 944 37.62 -11.51 1.54
N GLY A 945 38.35 -11.59 2.65
CA GLY A 945 37.97 -10.97 3.92
C GLY A 945 36.98 -11.77 4.78
N ARG A 946 36.65 -13.02 4.41
CA ARG A 946 35.85 -13.92 5.26
C ARG A 946 36.66 -14.44 6.44
N THR A 947 36.08 -14.36 7.63
CA THR A 947 36.67 -14.91 8.86
C THR A 947 36.50 -16.43 8.93
N SER A 948 37.33 -17.11 9.72
CA SER A 948 37.18 -18.57 9.95
C SER A 948 35.80 -18.93 10.53
N GLU A 949 35.20 -18.09 11.38
CA GLU A 949 33.84 -18.29 11.93
C GLU A 949 32.76 -18.19 10.86
N GLU A 950 32.77 -17.14 10.04
CA GLU A 950 31.80 -16.98 8.94
C GLU A 950 31.93 -18.09 7.90
N PHE A 951 33.17 -18.50 7.59
CA PHE A 951 33.43 -19.64 6.71
C PHE A 951 32.83 -20.93 7.29
N GLY A 952 33.07 -21.20 8.58
CA GLY A 952 32.49 -22.35 9.29
C GLY A 952 30.95 -22.35 9.23
N GLN A 953 30.30 -21.20 9.42
CA GLN A 953 28.84 -21.04 9.32
C GLN A 953 28.31 -21.40 7.93
N LEU A 954 28.93 -20.88 6.87
CA LEU A 954 28.52 -21.12 5.48
C LEU A 954 28.73 -22.58 5.08
N VAL A 955 29.86 -23.20 5.49
CA VAL A 955 30.11 -24.63 5.26
C VAL A 955 28.99 -25.44 5.90
N LYS A 956 28.70 -25.24 7.19
CA LYS A 956 27.67 -26.02 7.88
C LYS A 956 26.28 -25.81 7.28
N TYR A 957 25.94 -24.58 6.90
CA TYR A 957 24.67 -24.28 6.25
C TYR A 957 24.52 -25.01 4.91
N LEU A 958 25.56 -25.01 4.08
CA LEU A 958 25.59 -25.72 2.79
C LEU A 958 25.44 -27.24 2.97
N GLU A 959 26.15 -27.82 3.93
CA GLU A 959 26.03 -29.25 4.27
C GLU A 959 24.59 -29.58 4.70
N ASN A 960 24.03 -28.82 5.65
CA ASN A 960 22.66 -29.01 6.15
C ASN A 960 21.60 -28.86 5.03
N ARG A 961 21.77 -27.90 4.13
CA ARG A 961 20.87 -27.70 2.99
C ARG A 961 20.86 -28.92 2.07
N ARG A 962 22.04 -29.47 1.74
CA ARG A 962 22.15 -30.65 0.88
C ARG A 962 21.56 -31.90 1.53
N ILE A 963 21.72 -32.06 2.85
CA ILE A 963 21.05 -33.11 3.64
C ILE A 963 19.53 -32.97 3.54
N LYS A 964 18.99 -31.77 3.78
CA LYS A 964 17.55 -31.51 3.74
C LYS A 964 16.94 -31.84 2.37
N VAL A 965 17.56 -31.37 1.29
CA VAL A 965 17.12 -31.69 -0.09
C VAL A 965 17.14 -33.19 -0.35
N SER A 966 18.18 -33.89 0.10
CA SER A 966 18.31 -35.35 -0.04
C SER A 966 17.22 -36.11 0.73
N GLN A 967 16.87 -35.65 1.93
CA GLN A 967 15.79 -36.21 2.75
C GLN A 967 14.42 -35.99 2.11
N GLU A 968 14.17 -34.81 1.54
CA GLU A 968 12.92 -34.49 0.82
C GLU A 968 12.75 -35.36 -0.43
N ASN A 969 13.81 -35.49 -1.23
CA ASN A 969 13.83 -36.35 -2.41
C ASN A 969 13.61 -37.83 -2.04
N PHE A 970 14.27 -38.31 -0.98
CA PHE A 970 14.06 -39.67 -0.50
C PHE A 970 12.65 -39.89 0.04
N LYS A 971 12.04 -38.91 0.73
CA LYS A 971 10.68 -39.05 1.27
C LYS A 971 9.66 -39.31 0.16
N GLU A 972 9.77 -38.60 -0.95
CA GLU A 972 8.91 -38.79 -2.11
C GLU A 972 9.17 -40.15 -2.78
N PHE A 973 10.44 -40.50 -3.01
CA PHE A 973 10.81 -41.82 -3.51
C PHE A 973 10.26 -42.95 -2.63
N ALA A 974 10.44 -42.86 -1.31
CA ALA A 974 9.94 -43.86 -0.37
C ALA A 974 8.41 -43.99 -0.42
N ALA A 975 7.68 -42.89 -0.60
CA ALA A 975 6.23 -42.91 -0.77
C ALA A 975 5.84 -43.66 -2.06
N GLU A 976 6.47 -43.35 -3.19
CA GLU A 976 6.24 -44.03 -4.47
C GLU A 976 6.57 -45.53 -4.41
N ILE A 977 7.71 -45.89 -3.82
CA ILE A 977 8.14 -47.29 -3.64
C ILE A 977 7.19 -48.05 -2.71
N THR A 978 6.75 -47.42 -1.62
CA THR A 978 5.80 -48.04 -0.67
C THR A 978 4.44 -48.23 -1.32
N ALA A 979 3.97 -47.25 -2.11
CA ALA A 979 2.72 -47.37 -2.88
C ALA A 979 2.77 -48.50 -3.91
N ALA A 980 3.95 -48.76 -4.49
CA ALA A 980 4.19 -49.89 -5.36
C ALA A 980 4.37 -51.25 -4.62
N GLY A 981 4.27 -51.26 -3.28
CA GLY A 981 4.42 -52.46 -2.45
C GLY A 981 5.87 -52.91 -2.22
N GLY A 982 6.85 -52.03 -2.46
CA GLY A 982 8.27 -52.27 -2.21
C GLY A 982 8.77 -51.74 -0.87
N LYS A 983 10.04 -52.01 -0.55
CA LYS A 983 10.75 -51.45 0.61
C LYS A 983 11.91 -50.58 0.16
N ALA A 984 11.92 -49.32 0.58
CA ALA A 984 12.99 -48.36 0.32
C ALA A 984 14.00 -48.26 1.49
N THR A 985 15.29 -48.17 1.18
CA THR A 985 16.39 -47.96 2.11
C THR A 985 17.11 -46.64 1.75
N PRO A 986 17.20 -45.66 2.67
CA PRO A 986 17.69 -44.30 2.37
C PRO A 986 19.20 -44.25 2.23
N ILE A 987 19.71 -44.08 1.00
CA ILE A 987 21.14 -43.88 0.78
C ILE A 987 21.33 -42.82 -0.31
N PRO A 988 20.79 -41.60 -0.11
CA PRO A 988 20.92 -40.57 -1.10
C PRO A 988 22.38 -40.10 -1.13
N GLN A 989 22.98 -40.13 -2.31
CA GLN A 989 24.35 -39.67 -2.55
C GLN A 989 24.52 -38.22 -2.11
N GLY A 990 23.48 -37.39 -2.18
CA GLY A 990 23.53 -36.01 -1.71
C GLY A 990 23.81 -35.89 -0.21
N TYR A 991 23.35 -36.85 0.60
CA TYR A 991 23.70 -36.92 2.01
C TYR A 991 25.15 -37.35 2.19
N TYR A 992 25.59 -38.43 1.52
CA TYR A 992 26.99 -38.87 1.52
C TYR A 992 27.94 -37.73 1.13
N LEU A 993 27.71 -37.14 -0.05
CA LEU A 993 28.52 -36.06 -0.60
C LEU A 993 28.42 -34.76 0.20
N SER A 994 27.35 -34.52 0.97
CA SER A 994 27.32 -33.39 1.90
C SER A 994 28.45 -33.46 2.94
N GLN A 995 28.94 -34.65 3.28
CA GLN A 995 29.99 -34.82 4.28
C GLN A 995 31.38 -34.93 3.66
N VAL A 996 31.48 -35.48 2.44
CA VAL A 996 32.79 -35.78 1.82
C VAL A 996 33.18 -34.83 0.68
N SER A 997 32.21 -34.29 -0.06
CA SER A 997 32.45 -33.35 -1.17
C SER A 997 31.21 -32.48 -1.43
N PRO A 998 30.97 -31.44 -0.61
CA PRO A 998 29.70 -30.70 -0.58
C PRO A 998 29.32 -30.01 -1.89
N LEU A 999 30.28 -29.79 -2.79
CA LEU A 999 30.10 -29.18 -4.11
C LEU A 999 30.17 -30.18 -5.28
N SER A 1000 30.34 -31.48 -5.00
CA SER A 1000 30.33 -32.51 -6.04
C SER A 1000 29.00 -32.54 -6.79
N GLY A 1001 29.07 -32.62 -8.12
CA GLY A 1001 27.91 -32.78 -9.02
C GLY A 1001 27.22 -34.15 -8.92
N GLY A 1002 27.79 -35.10 -8.17
CA GLY A 1002 27.25 -36.44 -7.96
C GLY A 1002 28.25 -37.55 -8.31
N GLU A 1003 28.11 -38.71 -7.67
CA GLU A 1003 28.92 -39.91 -7.90
C GLU A 1003 28.06 -41.08 -8.42
N CYS A 1004 27.00 -40.74 -9.18
CA CYS A 1004 25.97 -41.69 -9.57
C CYS A 1004 26.49 -42.84 -10.44
N ALA A 1005 27.47 -42.57 -11.31
CA ALA A 1005 28.05 -43.58 -12.19
C ALA A 1005 28.89 -44.60 -11.41
N ALA A 1006 29.72 -44.13 -10.47
CA ALA A 1006 30.48 -44.98 -9.58
C ALA A 1006 29.56 -45.79 -8.66
N LEU A 1007 28.68 -45.12 -7.91
CA LEU A 1007 27.81 -45.78 -6.92
C LEU A 1007 26.91 -46.84 -7.57
N SER A 1008 26.38 -46.59 -8.76
CA SER A 1008 25.54 -47.57 -9.48
C SER A 1008 26.33 -48.80 -9.91
N ASN A 1009 27.54 -48.62 -10.42
CA ASN A 1009 28.40 -49.72 -10.86
C ASN A 1009 28.95 -50.54 -9.69
N VAL A 1010 29.35 -49.88 -8.60
CA VAL A 1010 29.79 -50.56 -7.37
C VAL A 1010 28.62 -51.31 -6.74
N MET A 1011 27.40 -50.75 -6.74
CA MET A 1011 26.21 -51.47 -6.30
C MET A 1011 25.93 -52.71 -7.16
N ALA A 1012 26.05 -52.61 -8.49
CA ALA A 1012 25.88 -53.75 -9.38
C ALA A 1012 26.90 -54.87 -9.10
N ALA A 1013 28.17 -54.50 -8.87
CA ALA A 1013 29.22 -55.42 -8.45
C ALA A 1013 28.91 -56.04 -7.07
N ALA A 1014 28.53 -55.23 -6.09
CA ALA A 1014 28.24 -55.70 -4.73
C ALA A 1014 27.04 -56.67 -4.70
N VAL A 1015 25.99 -56.42 -5.49
CA VAL A 1015 24.83 -57.33 -5.62
C VAL A 1015 25.23 -58.68 -6.22
N ARG A 1016 26.13 -58.68 -7.20
CA ARG A 1016 26.68 -59.92 -7.80
C ARG A 1016 27.37 -60.79 -6.75
N HIS A 1017 28.05 -60.17 -5.79
CA HIS A 1017 28.72 -60.84 -4.67
C HIS A 1017 27.86 -61.03 -3.42
N ARG A 1018 26.58 -60.62 -3.42
CA ARG A 1018 25.70 -60.60 -2.23
C ARG A 1018 26.24 -59.75 -1.07
N LYS A 1019 27.03 -58.72 -1.39
CA LYS A 1019 27.71 -57.82 -0.45
C LYS A 1019 27.20 -56.38 -0.53
N GLN A 1020 26.03 -56.18 -1.12
CA GLN A 1020 25.39 -54.87 -1.21
C GLN A 1020 25.15 -54.23 0.17
N ASP A 1021 24.82 -55.00 1.21
CA ASP A 1021 24.58 -54.43 2.54
C ASP A 1021 25.89 -53.97 3.22
N THR A 1022 27.02 -54.64 2.92
CA THR A 1022 28.36 -54.18 3.33
C THR A 1022 28.74 -52.88 2.63
N PHE A 1023 28.46 -52.76 1.32
CA PHE A 1023 28.68 -51.50 0.60
C PHE A 1023 27.87 -50.35 1.20
N ILE A 1024 26.59 -50.58 1.48
CA ILE A 1024 25.69 -49.61 2.13
C ILE A 1024 26.23 -49.21 3.50
N LYS A 1025 26.67 -50.18 4.31
CA LYS A 1025 27.27 -49.93 5.62
C LYS A 1025 28.54 -49.08 5.49
N ASN A 1026 29.43 -49.38 4.55
CA ASN A 1026 30.65 -48.62 4.30
C ASN A 1026 30.33 -47.16 3.89
N LEU A 1027 29.31 -46.94 3.05
CA LEU A 1027 28.84 -45.59 2.73
C LEU A 1027 28.40 -44.81 3.99
N TYR A 1028 27.66 -45.44 4.91
CA TYR A 1028 27.30 -44.78 6.18
C TYR A 1028 28.50 -44.54 7.09
N VAL A 1029 29.46 -45.48 7.16
CA VAL A 1029 30.69 -45.29 7.94
C VAL A 1029 31.50 -44.11 7.40
N ALA A 1030 31.58 -43.96 6.08
CA ALA A 1030 32.26 -42.84 5.42
C ALA A 1030 31.57 -41.48 5.64
N MET A 1031 30.27 -41.45 5.98
CA MET A 1031 29.56 -40.22 6.36
C MET A 1031 29.88 -39.73 7.77
N VAL A 1032 30.47 -40.56 8.63
CA VAL A 1032 30.79 -40.18 10.01
C VAL A 1032 32.09 -39.37 10.01
N PRO A 1033 32.08 -38.10 10.48
CA PRO A 1033 33.28 -37.28 10.53
C PRO A 1033 34.43 -37.98 11.28
N THR A 1034 35.62 -37.97 10.68
CA THR A 1034 36.84 -38.48 11.30
C THR A 1034 37.53 -37.37 12.11
N LEU A 1035 38.26 -37.73 13.16
CA LEU A 1035 39.05 -36.76 13.93
C LEU A 1035 40.09 -36.07 13.02
N SER A 1036 40.33 -34.78 13.26
CA SER A 1036 41.37 -34.05 12.54
C SER A 1036 42.77 -34.56 12.92
N PRO A 1037 43.81 -34.34 12.09
CA PRO A 1037 45.19 -34.69 12.47
C PRO A 1037 45.63 -34.07 13.79
N GLY A 1038 45.16 -32.85 14.11
CA GLY A 1038 45.39 -32.17 15.37
C GLY A 1038 44.71 -32.88 16.56
N ASP A 1039 43.45 -33.27 16.40
CA ASP A 1039 42.70 -34.02 17.43
C ASP A 1039 43.31 -35.41 17.66
N ILE A 1040 43.74 -36.09 16.60
CA ILE A 1040 44.45 -37.38 16.70
C ILE A 1040 45.78 -37.20 17.43
N ALA A 1041 46.53 -36.12 17.15
CA ALA A 1041 47.78 -35.82 17.86
C ALA A 1041 47.55 -35.49 19.35
N GLN A 1042 46.45 -34.82 19.69
CA GLN A 1042 46.06 -34.60 21.09
C GLN A 1042 45.57 -35.89 21.78
N LEU A 1043 44.73 -36.67 21.11
CA LEU A 1043 44.25 -37.96 21.58
C LEU A 1043 45.43 -38.91 21.80
N ARG A 1044 46.44 -38.90 20.93
CA ARG A 1044 47.65 -39.71 21.07
C ARG A 1044 48.43 -39.43 22.37
N LYS A 1045 48.28 -38.24 22.96
CA LYS A 1045 48.89 -37.90 24.26
C LYS A 1045 48.14 -38.48 25.45
N THR A 1046 46.85 -38.78 25.31
CA THR A 1046 45.97 -39.22 26.41
C THR A 1046 45.50 -40.67 26.27
N ASP A 1047 45.29 -41.15 25.04
CA ASP A 1047 44.91 -42.51 24.66
C ASP A 1047 45.57 -42.90 23.31
N PRO A 1048 46.82 -43.39 23.33
CA PRO A 1048 47.56 -43.76 22.13
C PRO A 1048 46.91 -44.88 21.30
N VAL A 1049 46.20 -45.80 21.96
CA VAL A 1049 45.54 -46.95 21.31
C VAL A 1049 44.34 -46.46 20.51
N ASN A 1050 43.47 -45.65 21.12
CA ASN A 1050 42.33 -45.07 20.42
C ASN A 1050 42.80 -44.10 19.32
N ALA A 1051 43.87 -43.33 19.55
CA ALA A 1051 44.45 -42.49 18.50
C ALA A 1051 44.90 -43.30 17.27
N GLY A 1052 45.51 -44.47 17.46
CA GLY A 1052 45.86 -45.38 16.35
C GLY A 1052 44.63 -45.93 15.62
N ILE A 1053 43.55 -46.24 16.35
CA ILE A 1053 42.27 -46.68 15.75
C ILE A 1053 41.64 -45.56 14.92
N GLN A 1054 41.61 -44.33 15.45
CA GLN A 1054 41.04 -43.18 14.73
C GLN A 1054 41.87 -42.79 13.51
N GLU A 1055 43.20 -42.90 13.57
CA GLU A 1055 44.10 -42.69 12.43
C GLU A 1055 43.89 -43.74 11.33
N LEU A 1056 43.79 -45.02 11.70
CA LEU A 1056 43.48 -46.08 10.73
C LEU A 1056 42.10 -45.89 10.09
N LYS A 1057 41.09 -45.53 10.90
CA LYS A 1057 39.75 -45.21 10.40
C LYS A 1057 39.80 -44.03 9.42
N ALA A 1058 40.49 -42.94 9.77
CA ALA A 1058 40.64 -41.77 8.90
C ALA A 1058 41.31 -42.13 7.57
N SER A 1059 42.39 -42.93 7.62
CA SER A 1059 43.09 -43.40 6.42
C SER A 1059 42.21 -44.26 5.52
N LYS A 1060 41.46 -45.21 6.09
CA LYS A 1060 40.55 -46.09 5.33
C LYS A 1060 39.39 -45.32 4.72
N VAL A 1061 38.78 -44.40 5.46
CA VAL A 1061 37.68 -43.55 4.96
C VAL A 1061 38.16 -42.63 3.83
N ALA A 1062 39.34 -42.02 3.98
CA ALA A 1062 39.96 -41.23 2.91
C ALA A 1062 40.19 -42.06 1.66
N LYS A 1063 40.79 -43.26 1.80
CA LYS A 1063 41.00 -44.18 0.66
C LYS A 1063 39.70 -44.59 -0.01
N PHE A 1064 38.65 -44.88 0.76
CA PHE A 1064 37.33 -45.23 0.24
C PHE A 1064 36.72 -44.10 -0.59
N ASN A 1065 36.72 -42.88 -0.05
CA ASN A 1065 36.17 -41.70 -0.73
C ASN A 1065 36.97 -41.37 -2.00
N ASP A 1066 38.31 -41.38 -1.93
CA ASP A 1066 39.18 -41.14 -3.09
C ASP A 1066 38.95 -42.16 -4.19
N GLN A 1067 38.76 -43.43 -3.83
CA GLN A 1067 38.50 -44.50 -4.79
C GLN A 1067 37.15 -44.31 -5.47
N ILE A 1068 36.07 -43.95 -4.76
CA ILE A 1068 34.77 -43.68 -5.40
C ILE A 1068 34.85 -42.45 -6.32
N SER A 1069 35.54 -41.38 -5.89
CA SER A 1069 35.73 -40.18 -6.72
C SER A 1069 36.47 -40.49 -8.02
N GLN A 1070 37.58 -41.24 -7.96
CA GLN A 1070 38.34 -41.64 -9.15
C GLN A 1070 37.54 -42.59 -10.06
N LEU A 1071 36.74 -43.48 -9.48
CA LEU A 1071 35.81 -44.31 -10.25
C LEU A 1071 34.76 -43.45 -10.96
N GLN A 1072 34.26 -42.39 -10.33
CA GLN A 1072 33.28 -41.49 -10.93
C GLN A 1072 33.85 -40.75 -12.13
N GLU A 1073 35.12 -40.31 -12.08
CA GLU A 1073 35.80 -39.64 -13.20
C GLU A 1073 35.83 -40.53 -14.46
N ILE A 1074 36.14 -41.81 -14.29
CA ILE A 1074 36.22 -42.76 -15.41
C ILE A 1074 34.81 -43.18 -15.85
N LEU A 1075 33.98 -43.62 -14.91
CA LEU A 1075 32.67 -44.21 -15.19
C LEU A 1075 31.63 -43.17 -15.60
N GLY A 1076 31.84 -41.88 -15.31
CA GLY A 1076 31.02 -40.80 -15.84
C GLY A 1076 31.02 -40.73 -17.37
N GLY A 1077 32.16 -41.04 -18.00
CA GLY A 1077 32.27 -41.13 -19.46
C GLY A 1077 32.09 -42.55 -20.01
N GLN A 1078 32.35 -43.58 -19.19
CA GLN A 1078 32.34 -44.99 -19.60
C GLN A 1078 31.35 -45.84 -18.79
N PHE A 1079 30.14 -45.32 -18.53
CA PHE A 1079 29.14 -45.94 -17.66
C PHE A 1079 28.80 -47.39 -18.01
N HIS A 1080 28.81 -47.75 -19.30
CA HIS A 1080 28.51 -49.11 -19.79
C HIS A 1080 29.76 -49.96 -20.08
N HIS A 1081 30.96 -49.52 -19.67
CA HIS A 1081 32.22 -50.26 -19.80
C HIS A 1081 32.63 -50.64 -21.24
N GLY A 1082 32.24 -49.83 -22.23
CA GLY A 1082 32.47 -50.16 -23.65
C GLY A 1082 31.52 -51.20 -24.24
N MET A 1083 30.55 -51.70 -23.46
CA MET A 1083 29.49 -52.58 -23.95
C MET A 1083 28.52 -51.81 -24.84
N GLN A 1084 27.90 -52.50 -25.80
CA GLN A 1084 26.89 -51.90 -26.68
C GLN A 1084 25.63 -51.53 -25.88
N ALA A 1085 25.51 -50.25 -25.51
CA ALA A 1085 24.33 -49.73 -24.85
C ALA A 1085 23.17 -49.56 -25.84
N ARG A 1086 21.98 -50.02 -25.46
CA ARG A 1086 20.76 -49.93 -26.26
C ARG A 1086 19.78 -48.94 -25.65
N GLN A 1087 19.32 -47.96 -26.42
CA GLN A 1087 18.28 -47.01 -26.01
C GLN A 1087 16.92 -47.69 -26.13
N VAL A 1088 16.17 -47.72 -25.03
CA VAL A 1088 14.90 -48.46 -24.91
C VAL A 1088 13.87 -47.66 -24.11
N PRO A 1089 12.57 -47.85 -24.34
CA PRO A 1089 11.54 -47.34 -23.44
C PRO A 1089 11.68 -48.00 -22.05
N TYR A 1090 11.35 -47.26 -20.99
CA TYR A 1090 11.46 -47.75 -19.61
C TYR A 1090 10.71 -49.08 -19.37
N THR A 1091 9.62 -49.33 -20.11
CA THR A 1091 8.85 -50.59 -20.07
C THR A 1091 9.65 -51.81 -20.52
N GLN A 1092 10.68 -51.65 -21.35
CA GLN A 1092 11.51 -52.76 -21.79
C GLN A 1092 12.47 -53.24 -20.69
N ILE A 1093 12.78 -52.40 -19.71
CA ILE A 1093 13.65 -52.74 -18.57
C ILE A 1093 13.01 -53.88 -17.76
N ILE A 1094 11.73 -53.74 -17.41
CA ILE A 1094 11.02 -54.77 -16.63
C ILE A 1094 10.86 -56.06 -17.44
N SER A 1095 10.50 -55.98 -18.73
CA SER A 1095 10.35 -57.16 -19.59
C SER A 1095 11.65 -57.97 -19.71
N GLU A 1096 12.81 -57.30 -19.78
CA GLU A 1096 14.09 -58.01 -19.85
C GLU A 1096 14.46 -58.71 -18.53
N LEU A 1097 14.20 -58.06 -17.40
CA LEU A 1097 14.46 -58.64 -16.07
C LEU A 1097 13.49 -59.78 -15.75
N ALA A 1098 12.22 -59.66 -16.16
CA ALA A 1098 11.21 -60.71 -16.06
C ALA A 1098 11.61 -61.98 -16.82
N GLY A 1099 12.17 -61.84 -18.02
CA GLY A 1099 12.66 -62.96 -18.83
C GLY A 1099 13.94 -63.64 -18.31
N ALA A 1100 14.62 -63.09 -17.29
CA ALA A 1100 15.90 -63.62 -16.83
C ALA A 1100 15.74 -65.00 -16.15
N ARG A 1101 16.59 -65.95 -16.57
CA ARG A 1101 16.69 -67.31 -16.00
C ARG A 1101 17.83 -67.46 -14.97
N THR A 1102 18.77 -66.52 -14.97
CA THR A 1102 19.86 -66.39 -13.99
C THR A 1102 19.83 -64.98 -13.40
N SER A 1103 20.56 -64.75 -12.30
CA SER A 1103 20.68 -63.40 -11.73
C SER A 1103 21.20 -62.43 -12.80
N LYS A 1104 20.50 -61.31 -12.99
CA LYS A 1104 20.80 -60.31 -14.02
C LYS A 1104 20.72 -58.91 -13.42
N THR A 1105 21.73 -58.09 -13.68
CA THR A 1105 21.77 -56.68 -13.31
C THR A 1105 21.94 -55.85 -14.58
N LEU A 1106 21.14 -54.80 -14.71
CA LEU A 1106 21.21 -53.83 -15.79
C LEU A 1106 21.84 -52.52 -15.28
N LEU A 1107 22.77 -51.99 -16.06
CA LEU A 1107 23.24 -50.61 -15.94
C LEU A 1107 22.32 -49.74 -16.79
N ILE A 1108 21.74 -48.70 -16.19
CA ILE A 1108 20.73 -47.85 -16.81
C ILE A 1108 21.16 -46.39 -16.67
N ASN A 1109 21.16 -45.62 -17.74
CA ASN A 1109 21.36 -44.17 -17.61
C ASN A 1109 20.40 -43.35 -18.48
N GLY A 1110 20.10 -42.17 -17.98
CA GLY A 1110 19.64 -41.03 -18.76
C GLY A 1110 20.82 -40.17 -19.23
N PRO A 1111 20.57 -38.99 -19.82
CA PRO A 1111 21.62 -38.08 -20.26
C PRO A 1111 22.62 -37.73 -19.14
N ASP A 1112 22.13 -37.48 -17.92
CA ASP A 1112 22.92 -36.84 -16.85
C ASP A 1112 22.95 -37.64 -15.54
N HIS A 1113 22.41 -38.86 -15.54
CA HIS A 1113 22.26 -39.67 -14.33
C HIS A 1113 22.29 -41.16 -14.64
N GLY A 1114 23.06 -41.91 -13.86
CA GLY A 1114 23.15 -43.38 -13.92
C GLY A 1114 22.53 -44.04 -12.68
N PHE A 1115 21.86 -45.16 -12.90
CA PHE A 1115 21.25 -46.01 -11.88
C PHE A 1115 21.31 -47.49 -12.29
N THR A 1116 20.93 -48.40 -11.40
CA THR A 1116 20.93 -49.84 -11.72
C THR A 1116 19.68 -50.53 -11.21
N ALA A 1117 19.23 -51.55 -11.94
CA ALA A 1117 18.12 -52.40 -11.54
C ALA A 1117 18.40 -53.84 -11.93
N GLY A 1118 17.86 -54.79 -11.19
CA GLY A 1118 18.14 -56.19 -11.47
C GLY A 1118 17.22 -57.16 -10.75
N VAL A 1119 17.41 -58.43 -11.12
CA VAL A 1119 16.78 -59.58 -10.47
C VAL A 1119 17.86 -60.53 -9.99
N VAL A 1120 17.74 -60.90 -8.73
CA VAL A 1120 18.55 -61.86 -8.01
C VAL A 1120 17.78 -63.17 -7.94
N ILE A 1121 18.36 -64.24 -8.46
CA ILE A 1121 17.73 -65.58 -8.44
C ILE A 1121 18.51 -66.48 -7.48
N SER A 1122 17.83 -66.92 -6.41
CA SER A 1122 18.34 -67.86 -5.41
C SER A 1122 17.28 -68.95 -5.19
N ASN A 1123 17.66 -70.23 -5.34
CA ASN A 1123 16.76 -71.38 -5.18
C ASN A 1123 15.44 -71.27 -5.97
N GLY A 1124 15.51 -70.74 -7.20
CA GLY A 1124 14.32 -70.52 -8.05
C GLY A 1124 13.45 -69.32 -7.67
N LYS A 1125 13.72 -68.65 -6.54
CA LYS A 1125 13.02 -67.44 -6.11
C LYS A 1125 13.69 -66.19 -6.70
N LYS A 1126 12.88 -65.31 -7.28
CA LYS A 1126 13.31 -64.01 -7.82
C LYS A 1126 13.14 -62.92 -6.75
N GLU A 1127 14.19 -62.17 -6.50
CA GLU A 1127 14.19 -60.97 -5.66
C GLU A 1127 14.65 -59.79 -6.52
N TRP A 1128 13.88 -58.71 -6.50
CA TRP A 1128 14.06 -57.59 -7.43
C TRP A 1128 14.62 -56.40 -6.69
N PHE A 1129 15.49 -55.64 -7.33
CA PHE A 1129 16.01 -54.40 -6.78
C PHE A 1129 16.09 -53.30 -7.82
N TYR A 1130 15.95 -52.08 -7.33
CA TYR A 1130 16.18 -50.84 -8.04
C TYR A 1130 17.03 -49.94 -7.14
N PHE A 1131 18.19 -49.54 -7.61
CA PHE A 1131 19.07 -48.63 -6.88
C PHE A 1131 19.29 -47.37 -7.70
N ASP A 1132 18.85 -46.25 -7.14
CA ASP A 1132 19.10 -44.92 -7.67
C ASP A 1132 19.95 -44.14 -6.65
N PRO A 1133 21.19 -43.75 -7.02
CA PRO A 1133 22.06 -43.01 -6.12
C PRO A 1133 21.45 -41.72 -5.55
N ASN A 1134 20.50 -41.05 -6.21
CA ASN A 1134 19.88 -39.83 -5.67
C ASN A 1134 18.94 -40.09 -4.49
N TYR A 1135 18.44 -41.32 -4.35
CA TYR A 1135 17.42 -41.66 -3.37
C TYR A 1135 17.88 -42.78 -2.44
N GLY A 1136 18.25 -43.93 -3.01
CA GLY A 1136 18.60 -45.13 -2.28
C GLY A 1136 18.19 -46.42 -3.00
N LYS A 1137 18.13 -47.51 -2.23
CA LYS A 1137 17.84 -48.85 -2.74
C LYS A 1137 16.40 -49.24 -2.44
N ALA A 1138 15.66 -49.67 -3.46
CA ALA A 1138 14.36 -50.30 -3.34
C ALA A 1138 14.47 -51.82 -3.60
N THR A 1139 13.66 -52.59 -2.88
CA THR A 1139 13.57 -54.05 -3.02
C THR A 1139 12.12 -54.49 -3.14
N PHE A 1140 11.88 -55.53 -3.95
CA PHE A 1140 10.54 -56.04 -4.26
C PHE A 1140 10.52 -57.55 -4.31
N SER A 1141 9.37 -58.11 -3.94
CA SER A 1141 9.14 -59.55 -3.90
C SER A 1141 8.50 -60.11 -5.18
N THR A 1142 7.93 -59.24 -6.02
CA THR A 1142 7.23 -59.62 -7.25
C THR A 1142 7.58 -58.69 -8.41
N GLU A 1143 7.41 -59.20 -9.64
CA GLU A 1143 7.57 -58.43 -10.87
C GLU A 1143 6.61 -57.22 -10.93
N ALA A 1144 5.35 -57.42 -10.53
CA ALA A 1144 4.32 -56.37 -10.55
C ALA A 1144 4.69 -55.18 -9.66
N GLN A 1145 5.22 -55.44 -8.46
CA GLN A 1145 5.69 -54.39 -7.55
C GLN A 1145 6.85 -53.60 -8.16
N MET A 1146 7.85 -54.28 -8.74
CA MET A 1146 8.97 -53.63 -9.43
C MET A 1146 8.49 -52.82 -10.66
N SER A 1147 7.55 -53.36 -11.44
CA SER A 1147 6.97 -52.69 -12.61
C SER A 1147 6.25 -51.40 -12.22
N ALA A 1148 5.39 -51.46 -11.20
CA ALA A 1148 4.66 -50.30 -10.69
C ALA A 1148 5.63 -49.24 -10.14
N ALA A 1149 6.69 -49.67 -9.46
CA ALA A 1149 7.73 -48.76 -8.99
C ALA A 1149 8.45 -48.05 -10.13
N LEU A 1150 8.90 -48.77 -11.17
CA LEU A 1150 9.56 -48.17 -12.34
C LEU A 1150 8.61 -47.24 -13.13
N GLU A 1151 7.33 -47.58 -13.24
CA GLU A 1151 6.35 -46.70 -13.88
C GLU A 1151 6.11 -45.41 -13.07
N SER A 1152 6.07 -45.51 -11.74
CA SER A 1152 6.03 -44.33 -10.89
C SER A 1152 7.30 -43.50 -11.06
N THR A 1153 8.47 -44.08 -10.84
CA THR A 1153 9.70 -43.29 -10.71
C THR A 1153 10.25 -42.76 -12.03
N LEU A 1154 9.96 -43.43 -13.15
CA LEU A 1154 10.50 -43.04 -14.46
C LEU A 1154 9.50 -42.28 -15.34
N LYS A 1155 8.18 -42.40 -15.11
CA LYS A 1155 7.15 -41.85 -16.02
C LYS A 1155 6.08 -40.99 -15.34
N SER A 1156 5.47 -41.48 -14.27
CA SER A 1156 4.18 -40.92 -13.79
C SER A 1156 4.28 -40.15 -12.48
N GLY A 1157 5.16 -40.58 -11.58
CA GLY A 1157 5.38 -39.99 -10.25
C GLY A 1157 6.14 -38.67 -10.27
N ARG A 1158 6.42 -38.17 -9.06
CA ARG A 1158 7.12 -36.91 -8.79
C ARG A 1158 8.64 -37.08 -8.90
N THR A 1159 9.18 -38.27 -8.63
CA THR A 1159 10.63 -38.52 -8.72
C THR A 1159 11.18 -38.47 -10.16
N LYS A 1160 10.32 -38.59 -11.17
CA LYS A 1160 10.70 -38.50 -12.59
C LYS A 1160 11.35 -37.16 -12.97
N TYR A 1161 11.00 -36.06 -12.30
CA TYR A 1161 11.54 -34.73 -12.61
C TYR A 1161 13.03 -34.60 -12.29
N LEU A 1162 13.59 -35.55 -11.55
CA LEU A 1162 15.03 -35.65 -11.31
C LEU A 1162 15.74 -36.57 -12.32
N LEU A 1163 15.01 -37.25 -13.21
CA LEU A 1163 15.51 -38.28 -14.12
C LEU A 1163 15.24 -37.91 -15.58
N ALA A 1164 16.19 -37.21 -16.20
CA ALA A 1164 16.16 -36.93 -17.63
C ALA A 1164 16.21 -38.23 -18.46
N HIS A 1165 15.60 -38.21 -19.64
CA HIS A 1165 15.54 -39.34 -20.57
C HIS A 1165 15.98 -38.93 -21.99
N PHE A 1166 16.35 -39.90 -22.83
CA PHE A 1166 16.81 -39.64 -24.21
C PHE A 1166 15.66 -39.43 -25.22
N GLY A 1167 14.44 -39.87 -24.90
CA GLY A 1167 13.28 -39.80 -25.80
C GLY A 1167 12.72 -38.38 -25.98
N GLN A 1168 12.07 -38.12 -27.13
CA GLN A 1168 11.38 -36.85 -27.41
C GLN A 1168 9.94 -36.83 -26.89
N ASN A 1169 9.35 -38.01 -26.61
CA ASN A 1169 8.02 -38.14 -26.07
C ASN A 1169 8.06 -38.40 -24.55
N PRO A 1170 7.64 -37.44 -23.70
CA PRO A 1170 7.67 -37.59 -22.25
C PRO A 1170 6.70 -38.67 -21.72
N GLN A 1171 5.77 -39.17 -22.53
CA GLN A 1171 4.87 -40.28 -22.16
C GLN A 1171 5.54 -41.65 -22.30
N VAL A 1172 6.67 -41.73 -23.01
CA VAL A 1172 7.44 -42.96 -23.23
C VAL A 1172 8.92 -42.63 -22.98
N PRO A 1173 9.32 -42.41 -21.71
CA PRO A 1173 10.69 -42.07 -21.39
C PRO A 1173 11.63 -43.21 -21.78
N GLU A 1174 12.75 -42.85 -22.43
CA GLU A 1174 13.73 -43.78 -22.95
C GLU A 1174 15.09 -43.65 -22.25
N TYR A 1175 15.69 -44.79 -21.93
CA TYR A 1175 16.96 -44.89 -21.22
C TYR A 1175 17.90 -45.80 -21.99
N LYS A 1176 19.21 -45.60 -21.83
CA LYS A 1176 20.21 -46.53 -22.35
C LYS A 1176 20.48 -47.60 -21.32
N ILE A 1177 20.49 -48.86 -21.77
CA ILE A 1177 20.73 -50.02 -20.89
C ILE A 1177 21.83 -50.93 -21.45
N SER A 1178 22.56 -51.58 -20.54
CA SER A 1178 23.45 -52.71 -20.84
C SER A 1178 23.41 -53.73 -19.70
N VAL A 1179 23.79 -54.98 -19.97
CA VAL A 1179 23.97 -55.99 -18.93
C VAL A 1179 25.29 -55.71 -18.20
N PHE A 1180 25.27 -55.77 -16.87
CA PHE A 1180 26.46 -55.60 -16.06
C PHE A 1180 27.40 -56.82 -16.18
N GLU A 1181 28.66 -56.56 -16.57
CA GLU A 1181 29.73 -57.55 -16.62
C GLU A 1181 30.94 -57.07 -15.80
N GLU A 1182 31.26 -57.81 -14.74
CA GLU A 1182 32.36 -57.47 -13.83
C GLU A 1182 33.75 -57.46 -14.50
N PRO A 1183 34.10 -58.37 -15.43
CA PRO A 1183 35.38 -58.29 -16.14
C PRO A 1183 35.55 -56.99 -16.95
N ALA A 1184 34.46 -56.49 -17.56
CA ALA A 1184 34.48 -55.24 -18.32
C ALA A 1184 34.66 -54.04 -17.38
N LEU A 1185 33.98 -54.02 -16.22
CA LEU A 1185 34.20 -53.02 -15.18
C LEU A 1185 35.68 -52.97 -14.76
N ASN A 1186 36.24 -54.13 -14.40
CA ASN A 1186 37.64 -54.23 -13.95
C ASN A 1186 38.63 -53.74 -15.01
N SER A 1187 38.35 -53.98 -16.30
CA SER A 1187 39.20 -53.50 -17.40
C SER A 1187 39.18 -51.98 -17.52
N VAL A 1188 38.01 -51.35 -17.39
CA VAL A 1188 37.86 -49.89 -17.53
C VAL A 1188 38.43 -49.16 -16.31
N THR A 1189 38.35 -49.76 -15.13
CA THR A 1189 38.82 -49.15 -13.88
C THR A 1189 40.23 -49.57 -13.48
N ALA A 1190 40.98 -50.26 -14.36
CA ALA A 1190 42.31 -50.81 -14.06
C ALA A 1190 43.35 -49.76 -13.64
N THR A 1191 43.14 -48.49 -14.02
CA THR A 1191 44.02 -47.36 -13.67
C THR A 1191 43.73 -46.76 -12.30
N VAL A 1192 42.62 -47.14 -11.65
CA VAL A 1192 42.28 -46.67 -10.30
C VAL A 1192 43.05 -47.53 -9.28
N PRO A 1193 43.77 -46.93 -8.30
CA PRO A 1193 44.46 -47.69 -7.27
C PRO A 1193 43.48 -48.52 -6.41
N GLY A 1194 43.73 -49.82 -6.32
CA GLY A 1194 42.88 -50.78 -5.58
C GLY A 1194 41.85 -51.50 -6.46
N SER A 1195 41.16 -52.49 -5.90
CA SER A 1195 40.09 -53.20 -6.59
C SER A 1195 38.74 -52.58 -6.28
N VAL A 1196 37.81 -52.52 -7.23
CA VAL A 1196 36.41 -52.12 -6.96
C VAL A 1196 35.79 -52.97 -5.85
N GLN A 1197 36.23 -54.23 -5.73
CA GLN A 1197 35.77 -55.14 -4.69
C GLN A 1197 36.17 -54.70 -3.27
N ASP A 1198 37.23 -53.90 -3.11
CA ASP A 1198 37.68 -53.41 -1.80
C ASP A 1198 36.59 -52.58 -1.11
N LEU A 1199 35.72 -51.92 -1.90
CA LEU A 1199 34.62 -51.07 -1.43
C LEU A 1199 33.49 -51.84 -0.74
N PHE A 1200 33.38 -53.17 -0.95
CA PHE A 1200 32.28 -53.97 -0.42
C PHE A 1200 32.67 -55.36 0.12
N LEU A 1201 33.89 -55.84 -0.12
CA LEU A 1201 34.38 -57.10 0.48
C LEU A 1201 34.98 -56.90 1.88
N THR A 1202 35.40 -55.68 2.22
CA THR A 1202 36.00 -55.35 3.52
C THR A 1202 35.17 -54.29 4.26
N ASP A 1203 35.10 -54.41 5.59
CA ASP A 1203 34.50 -53.38 6.45
C ASP A 1203 35.52 -52.23 6.67
N LEU A 1204 35.03 -50.98 6.60
CA LEU A 1204 35.80 -49.78 6.93
C LEU A 1204 36.17 -49.71 8.41
#